data_AF-A0A1J1IHP7-F1
#
_entry.id   AF-A0A1J1IHP7-F1
#
_cell.length_a   1.000
_cell.length_b   1.000
_cell.length_c   1.000
_cell.angle_alpha   90.00
_cell.angle_beta   90.00
_cell.angle_gamma   90.00
#
_symmetry.space_group_name_H-M   'P 1'
#
loop_
_entity.id
_entity.type
_entity.pdbx_description
1 polymer ?
#
loop_
_entity_poly.entity_id
_entity_poly.type
_entity_poly.pdbx_seq_one_letter_code
_entity_poly.pdbx_strand_id
1 'polypeptide(L)'
;MFGRVLESIEQVVAPNPTLFQSFEHYWKLIKVFYTNTNQSDRHIDDTNIPFYLEQMLQILIKEQDEVKEYHRMKMQSPEKHIEKKLAECMEFMLENKPLDLMVDLAISEKPVGCRQLVLRWSRKYLTCLEHPVIAHGSIFKPLLKLMTVCNGTMASPYELDEILFLEAVSGLVGKTPEYVKLFIPPHQFSDSTTEGIFSTKTPKDNQLFASSKLEPNIRRISLMVSDDEEIKYNGEETVQKKTITPSPKKILKNCNCDDGDRFILLDAIMSYLESADSKIVVRACEAILILVSLKQLHNHCSAVNASFTELCHVIGEKLFFCAEQIPEDMDLGDIDDCNVSWGLFPRDDQSHFIGRYQLTSFLCWLDFTDFLTKENLLVSDLVGMLFREQVLERIIEPNLLELNPVFGLVMTSKIIKQIHSENLLEEIATWLVGTEINGTDCLLNILIENAQDNPNILLQTLQFVEALLDNPNERILHSMLFIYVNNRGYYDSLKAHEIDSWSDEEEKREKRRGSVESSIKSKTMAPNNILKVINNFLLLLPRQLMAESVGTCYEEYMQDASRHYKLWINKTSKFHWPIEASSPIKRVRNKSPTTAECNDSGISEEYSFYEGPLLRLLFNQIRNMGEQPYEMNLASIAILSKLALLPHPYLHEILLSTEIPIVCGASTLFTVIQSLSKKLLAEIPRYPEFSNKIRDTAKRLLTNPPLLKEDSEGQNPHVADESDSLFEALIVLEEFCKELAAIAFIKYHHATE
;
A
#
# COMPACT_ATOMS: atom_id res chain seq x y z
N MET A 1 -50.96 27.21 -52.91
CA MET A 1 -52.06 26.57 -52.16
C MET A 1 -51.83 25.05 -52.05
N PHE A 2 -50.60 24.63 -51.74
CA PHE A 2 -50.17 23.21 -51.66
C PHE A 2 -49.69 22.79 -50.25
N GLY A 3 -49.63 23.72 -49.29
CA GLY A 3 -49.16 23.45 -47.91
C GLY A 3 -50.23 22.94 -46.95
N ARG A 4 -51.51 22.94 -47.34
CA ARG A 4 -52.62 22.48 -46.47
C ARG A 4 -53.09 21.05 -46.75
N VAL A 5 -52.54 20.38 -47.77
CA VAL A 5 -52.93 19.01 -48.13
C VAL A 5 -52.01 17.96 -47.52
N LEU A 6 -50.78 18.31 -47.11
CA LEU A 6 -49.88 17.37 -46.44
C LEU A 6 -50.20 17.18 -44.94
N GLU A 7 -50.64 18.24 -44.23
CA GLU A 7 -51.10 18.11 -42.83
C GLU A 7 -52.42 17.32 -42.71
N SER A 8 -53.17 17.17 -43.80
CA SER A 8 -54.41 16.39 -43.81
C SER A 8 -54.20 14.90 -44.18
N ILE A 9 -52.98 14.51 -44.58
CA ILE A 9 -52.63 13.11 -44.90
C ILE A 9 -51.93 12.41 -43.72
N GLU A 10 -51.38 13.15 -42.76
CA GLU A 10 -50.85 12.59 -41.50
C GLU A 10 -51.94 12.05 -40.56
N GLN A 11 -53.22 12.34 -40.80
CA GLN A 11 -54.33 11.86 -39.94
C GLN A 11 -54.90 10.48 -40.33
N VAL A 12 -54.27 9.74 -41.25
CA VAL A 12 -54.66 8.37 -41.62
C VAL A 12 -53.54 7.34 -41.38
N VAL A 13 -52.42 7.74 -40.81
CA VAL A 13 -51.38 6.80 -40.37
C VAL A 13 -51.73 6.37 -38.93
N ALA A 14 -51.76 5.05 -38.71
CA ALA A 14 -52.09 4.43 -37.42
C ALA A 14 -51.42 5.15 -36.23
N PRO A 15 -52.05 5.19 -35.04
CA PRO A 15 -51.41 5.74 -33.85
C PRO A 15 -50.01 5.14 -33.69
N ASN A 16 -49.01 5.98 -33.40
CA ASN A 16 -47.64 5.50 -33.18
C ASN A 16 -47.69 4.30 -32.22
N PRO A 17 -47.07 3.17 -32.60
CA PRO A 17 -47.19 1.94 -31.83
C PRO A 17 -46.72 2.17 -30.40
N THR A 18 -47.41 1.58 -29.43
CA THR A 18 -46.98 1.67 -28.03
C THR A 18 -45.60 1.01 -27.87
N LEU A 19 -44.89 1.35 -26.80
CA LEU A 19 -43.60 0.72 -26.47
C LEU A 19 -43.74 -0.81 -26.45
N PHE A 20 -44.79 -1.32 -25.81
CA PHE A 20 -45.10 -2.74 -25.74
C PHE A 20 -45.39 -3.36 -27.12
N GLN A 21 -46.17 -2.72 -27.98
CA GLN A 21 -46.46 -3.23 -29.32
C GLN A 21 -45.19 -3.33 -30.17
N SER A 22 -44.31 -2.34 -30.07
CA SER A 22 -43.01 -2.33 -30.75
C SER A 22 -42.10 -3.43 -30.21
N PHE A 23 -42.07 -3.60 -28.88
CA PHE A 23 -41.30 -4.65 -28.21
C PHE A 23 -41.75 -6.05 -28.65
N GLU A 24 -43.06 -6.32 -28.61
CA GLU A 24 -43.64 -7.60 -29.01
C GLU A 24 -43.40 -7.89 -30.50
N HIS A 25 -43.45 -6.85 -31.35
CA HIS A 25 -43.14 -6.97 -32.77
C HIS A 25 -41.69 -7.41 -33.02
N TYR A 26 -40.71 -6.76 -32.39
CA TYR A 26 -39.30 -7.16 -32.53
C TYR A 26 -39.04 -8.58 -32.01
N TRP A 27 -39.66 -8.95 -30.88
CA TRP A 27 -39.57 -10.34 -30.38
C TRP A 27 -40.18 -11.36 -31.34
N LYS A 28 -41.31 -11.05 -31.98
CA LYS A 28 -41.92 -11.90 -33.02
C LYS A 28 -40.98 -12.09 -34.20
N LEU A 29 -40.30 -11.03 -34.67
CA LEU A 29 -39.33 -11.12 -35.77
C LEU A 29 -38.15 -12.03 -35.43
N ILE A 30 -37.64 -11.96 -34.20
CA ILE A 30 -36.57 -12.85 -33.72
C ILE A 30 -37.04 -14.31 -33.72
N LYS A 31 -38.23 -14.61 -33.18
CA LYS A 31 -38.77 -15.97 -33.20
C LYS A 31 -38.94 -16.51 -34.62
N VAL A 32 -39.44 -15.69 -35.55
CA VAL A 32 -39.63 -16.08 -36.96
C VAL A 32 -38.30 -16.44 -37.61
N PHE A 33 -37.23 -15.69 -37.34
CA PHE A 33 -35.89 -16.01 -37.83
C PHE A 33 -35.47 -17.43 -37.41
N TYR A 34 -35.57 -17.76 -36.12
CA TYR A 34 -35.12 -19.06 -35.60
C TYR A 34 -36.05 -20.23 -35.93
N THR A 35 -37.32 -19.98 -36.25
CA THR A 35 -38.23 -21.03 -36.76
C THR A 35 -37.95 -21.40 -38.22
N ASN A 36 -37.25 -20.55 -38.97
CA ASN A 36 -36.90 -20.80 -40.37
C ASN A 36 -35.52 -21.48 -40.45
N THR A 37 -35.51 -22.81 -40.58
CA THR A 37 -34.32 -23.69 -40.54
C THR A 37 -33.25 -23.41 -41.60
N ASN A 38 -33.53 -22.61 -42.63
CA ASN A 38 -32.59 -22.30 -43.72
C ASN A 38 -31.60 -21.15 -43.41
N GLN A 39 -31.62 -20.58 -42.20
CA GLN A 39 -30.81 -19.39 -41.86
C GLN A 39 -29.71 -19.64 -40.80
N SER A 40 -29.50 -20.90 -40.40
CA SER A 40 -28.51 -21.28 -39.38
C SER A 40 -27.04 -21.14 -39.78
N ASP A 41 -26.75 -21.09 -41.08
CA ASP A 41 -25.38 -21.12 -41.61
C ASP A 41 -24.79 -19.72 -41.86
N ARG A 42 -25.54 -18.65 -41.58
CA ARG A 42 -25.06 -17.25 -41.73
C ARG A 42 -24.44 -16.76 -40.43
N HIS A 43 -23.46 -15.86 -40.52
CA HIS A 43 -22.95 -15.17 -39.34
C HIS A 43 -24.03 -14.25 -38.77
N ILE A 44 -24.09 -14.07 -37.45
CA ILE A 44 -25.17 -13.28 -36.83
C ILE A 44 -25.20 -11.82 -37.26
N ASP A 45 -24.03 -11.24 -37.58
CA ASP A 45 -23.91 -9.86 -38.05
C ASP A 45 -24.52 -9.64 -39.45
N ASP A 46 -24.70 -10.71 -40.23
CA ASP A 46 -25.36 -10.67 -41.54
C ASP A 46 -26.90 -10.76 -41.40
N THR A 47 -27.41 -10.75 -40.17
CA THR A 47 -28.83 -10.82 -39.86
C THR A 47 -29.33 -9.52 -39.23
N ASN A 48 -30.64 -9.33 -39.18
CA ASN A 48 -31.23 -8.20 -38.47
C ASN A 48 -31.40 -8.46 -36.96
N ILE A 49 -30.98 -9.62 -36.44
CA ILE A 49 -31.13 -9.98 -35.03
C ILE A 49 -30.42 -9.00 -34.10
N PRO A 50 -29.15 -8.60 -34.34
CA PRO A 50 -28.47 -7.61 -33.50
C PRO A 50 -29.27 -6.31 -33.37
N PHE A 51 -29.82 -5.83 -34.49
CA PHE A 51 -30.65 -4.63 -34.51
C PHE A 51 -31.94 -4.82 -33.70
N TYR A 52 -32.67 -5.92 -33.90
CA TYR A 52 -33.92 -6.17 -33.16
C TYR A 52 -33.70 -6.28 -31.64
N LEU A 53 -32.63 -6.95 -31.21
CA LEU A 53 -32.28 -7.07 -29.79
C LEU A 53 -31.87 -5.74 -29.17
N GLU A 54 -31.13 -4.91 -29.91
CA GLU A 54 -30.79 -3.56 -29.45
C GLU A 54 -32.05 -2.70 -29.31
N GLN A 55 -32.98 -2.75 -30.28
CA GLN A 55 -34.24 -2.01 -30.18
C GLN A 55 -35.08 -2.46 -28.98
N MET A 56 -35.15 -3.77 -28.70
CA MET A 56 -35.81 -4.29 -27.50
C MET A 56 -35.19 -3.72 -26.22
N LEU A 57 -33.85 -3.66 -26.14
CA LEU A 57 -33.17 -3.10 -24.97
C LEU A 57 -33.43 -1.59 -24.80
N GLN A 58 -33.36 -0.82 -25.89
CA GLN A 58 -33.66 0.61 -25.87
C GLN A 58 -35.10 0.90 -25.43
N ILE A 59 -36.05 0.05 -25.82
CA ILE A 59 -37.44 0.14 -25.37
C ILE A 59 -37.53 -0.09 -23.85
N LEU A 60 -36.82 -1.07 -23.29
CA LEU A 60 -36.80 -1.32 -21.83
C LEU A 60 -36.20 -0.15 -21.05
N ILE A 61 -35.11 0.45 -21.56
CA ILE A 61 -34.49 1.64 -20.95
C ILE A 61 -35.49 2.80 -20.97
N LYS A 62 -36.13 3.06 -22.12
CA LYS A 62 -37.13 4.11 -22.26
C LYS A 62 -38.35 3.89 -21.36
N GLU A 63 -38.82 2.64 -21.25
CA GLU A 63 -39.92 2.29 -20.34
C GLU A 63 -39.55 2.60 -18.89
N GLN A 64 -38.34 2.24 -18.45
CA GLN A 64 -37.85 2.57 -17.10
C GLN A 64 -37.83 4.09 -16.85
N ASP A 65 -37.42 4.88 -17.83
CA ASP A 65 -37.40 6.34 -17.71
C ASP A 65 -38.82 6.94 -17.67
N GLU A 66 -39.76 6.43 -18.48
CA GLU A 66 -41.19 6.82 -18.41
C GLU A 66 -41.80 6.50 -17.04
N VAL A 67 -41.45 5.35 -16.42
CA VAL A 67 -41.88 4.97 -15.07
C VAL A 67 -41.34 5.97 -14.03
N LYS A 68 -40.06 6.32 -14.11
CA LYS A 68 -39.42 7.27 -13.19
C LYS A 68 -40.05 8.66 -13.29
N GLU A 69 -40.26 9.15 -14.52
CA GLU A 69 -40.88 10.45 -14.75
C GLU A 69 -42.31 10.47 -14.19
N TYR A 70 -43.08 9.41 -14.43
CA TYR A 70 -44.42 9.28 -13.87
C TYR A 70 -44.42 9.28 -12.33
N HIS A 71 -43.51 8.54 -11.68
CA HIS A 71 -43.38 8.56 -10.22
C HIS A 71 -42.99 9.95 -9.70
N ARG A 72 -42.12 10.67 -10.40
CA ARG A 72 -41.73 12.05 -10.07
C ARG A 72 -42.91 13.01 -10.18
N MET A 73 -43.70 12.92 -11.25
CA MET A 73 -44.90 13.73 -11.46
C MET A 73 -45.98 13.42 -10.41
N LYS A 74 -46.21 12.15 -10.08
CA LYS A 74 -47.16 11.70 -9.05
C LYS A 74 -46.79 12.23 -7.65
N MET A 75 -45.50 12.31 -7.32
CA MET A 75 -45.02 12.92 -6.07
C MET A 75 -45.26 14.44 -6.02
N GLN A 76 -45.28 15.12 -7.17
CA GLN A 76 -45.49 16.57 -7.27
C GLN A 76 -46.96 16.97 -7.39
N SER A 77 -47.86 16.08 -7.83
CA SER A 77 -49.31 16.33 -7.96
C SER A 77 -50.14 15.03 -7.85
N PRO A 78 -50.60 14.67 -6.65
CA PRO A 78 -51.26 13.37 -6.40
C PRO A 78 -52.68 13.22 -6.97
N GLU A 79 -53.34 14.29 -7.42
CA GLU A 79 -54.81 14.27 -7.64
C GLU A 79 -55.26 14.00 -9.10
N LYS A 80 -54.37 13.81 -10.09
CA LYS A 80 -54.78 13.76 -11.52
C LYS A 80 -54.06 12.74 -12.41
N HIS A 81 -53.74 11.54 -11.92
CA HIS A 81 -53.08 10.54 -12.76
C HIS A 81 -53.88 9.24 -12.88
N ILE A 82 -54.27 8.92 -14.12
CA ILE A 82 -54.85 7.64 -14.55
C ILE A 82 -53.78 6.55 -14.33
N GLU A 83 -54.17 5.39 -13.80
CA GLU A 83 -53.31 4.19 -13.72
C GLU A 83 -52.89 3.74 -15.13
N LYS A 84 -51.76 4.26 -15.61
CA LYS A 84 -51.08 3.73 -16.80
C LYS A 84 -50.30 2.48 -16.35
N LYS A 85 -50.49 1.34 -17.04
CA LYS A 85 -49.57 0.21 -16.91
C LYS A 85 -48.23 0.65 -17.51
N LEU A 86 -47.28 1.02 -16.66
CA LEU A 86 -46.01 1.62 -17.09
C LEU A 86 -44.87 0.61 -17.29
N ALA A 87 -45.10 -0.69 -17.07
CA ALA A 87 -44.05 -1.73 -17.09
C ALA A 87 -44.43 -2.96 -17.93
N GLU A 88 -45.22 -2.79 -18.99
CA GLU A 88 -45.74 -3.89 -19.80
C GLU A 88 -44.62 -4.64 -20.56
N CYS A 89 -43.57 -3.95 -21.00
CA CYS A 89 -42.44 -4.58 -21.70
C CYS A 89 -41.60 -5.42 -20.72
N MET A 90 -41.35 -4.91 -19.50
CA MET A 90 -40.67 -5.68 -18.47
C MET A 90 -41.51 -6.87 -17.98
N GLU A 91 -42.82 -6.71 -17.78
CA GLU A 91 -43.73 -7.83 -17.47
C GLU A 91 -43.65 -8.91 -18.56
N PHE A 92 -43.65 -8.51 -19.84
CA PHE A 92 -43.47 -9.43 -20.96
C PHE A 92 -42.14 -10.19 -20.89
N MET A 93 -41.04 -9.50 -20.59
CA MET A 93 -39.71 -10.12 -20.40
C MET A 93 -39.75 -11.20 -19.31
N LEU A 94 -40.44 -10.94 -18.20
CA LEU A 94 -40.52 -11.88 -17.09
C LEU A 94 -41.41 -13.10 -17.40
N GLU A 95 -42.51 -12.90 -18.11
CA GLU A 95 -43.49 -13.94 -18.45
C GLU A 95 -43.04 -14.83 -19.63
N ASN A 96 -42.58 -14.22 -20.72
CA ASN A 96 -42.27 -14.93 -21.98
C ASN A 96 -40.83 -15.46 -22.04
N LYS A 97 -39.99 -15.12 -21.04
CA LYS A 97 -38.62 -15.61 -20.87
C LYS A 97 -37.76 -15.55 -22.15
N PRO A 98 -37.70 -14.41 -22.85
CA PRO A 98 -36.93 -14.31 -24.08
C PRO A 98 -35.43 -14.56 -23.86
N LEU A 99 -34.92 -14.27 -22.66
CA LEU A 99 -33.53 -14.47 -22.30
C LEU A 99 -33.14 -15.97 -22.22
N ASP A 100 -34.06 -16.86 -21.82
CA ASP A 100 -33.80 -18.31 -21.85
C ASP A 100 -33.48 -18.79 -23.26
N LEU A 101 -34.30 -18.40 -24.24
CA LEU A 101 -34.08 -18.74 -25.65
C LEU A 101 -32.76 -18.13 -26.16
N MET A 102 -32.48 -16.87 -25.83
CA MET A 102 -31.23 -16.22 -26.23
C MET A 102 -30.00 -16.95 -25.70
N VAL A 103 -30.02 -17.37 -24.42
CA VAL A 103 -28.90 -18.09 -23.81
C VAL A 103 -28.76 -19.51 -24.39
N ASP A 104 -29.86 -20.20 -24.69
CA ASP A 104 -29.82 -21.50 -25.37
C ASP A 104 -29.17 -21.40 -26.76
N LEU A 105 -29.45 -20.32 -27.49
CA LEU A 105 -28.86 -20.03 -28.79
C LEU A 105 -27.38 -19.63 -28.67
N ALA A 106 -27.02 -18.87 -27.63
CA ALA A 106 -25.64 -18.53 -27.33
C ALA A 106 -24.78 -19.78 -27.00
N ILE A 107 -25.35 -20.74 -26.25
CA ILE A 107 -24.69 -21.99 -25.90
C ILE A 107 -24.53 -22.90 -27.10
N SER A 108 -25.56 -22.98 -27.95
CA SER A 108 -25.52 -23.80 -29.16
C SER A 108 -24.77 -23.15 -30.33
N GLU A 109 -24.35 -21.89 -30.18
CA GLU A 109 -23.62 -21.08 -31.16
C GLU A 109 -24.30 -21.05 -32.54
N LYS A 110 -25.63 -20.91 -32.53
CA LYS A 110 -26.47 -20.93 -33.73
C LYS A 110 -27.33 -19.67 -33.82
N PRO A 111 -27.07 -18.76 -34.78
CA PRO A 111 -25.95 -18.73 -35.72
C PRO A 111 -24.59 -18.41 -35.06
N VAL A 112 -23.49 -18.59 -35.80
CA VAL A 112 -22.14 -18.21 -35.35
C VAL A 112 -22.11 -16.73 -34.95
N GLY A 113 -21.45 -16.42 -33.83
CA GLY A 113 -21.44 -15.08 -33.23
C GLY A 113 -22.60 -14.78 -32.26
N CYS A 114 -23.59 -15.69 -32.12
CA CYS A 114 -24.71 -15.50 -31.20
C CYS A 114 -24.26 -15.34 -29.74
N ARG A 115 -23.23 -16.09 -29.31
CA ARG A 115 -22.67 -15.95 -27.96
C ARG A 115 -22.21 -14.52 -27.68
N GLN A 116 -21.40 -13.94 -28.57
CA GLN A 116 -20.91 -12.57 -28.43
C GLN A 116 -22.04 -11.55 -28.34
N LEU A 117 -23.07 -11.70 -29.17
CA LEU A 117 -24.23 -10.81 -29.16
C LEU A 117 -24.99 -10.88 -27.84
N VAL A 118 -25.24 -12.09 -27.33
CA VAL A 118 -25.99 -12.30 -26.08
C VAL A 118 -25.19 -11.82 -24.88
N LEU A 119 -23.87 -12.02 -24.83
CA LEU A 119 -22.99 -11.46 -23.80
C LEU A 119 -23.04 -9.93 -23.80
N ARG A 120 -22.88 -9.29 -24.96
CA ARG A 120 -22.97 -7.82 -25.09
C ARG A 120 -24.32 -7.27 -24.69
N TRP A 121 -25.40 -7.93 -25.13
CA TRP A 121 -26.76 -7.54 -24.76
C TRP A 121 -26.98 -7.65 -23.25
N SER A 122 -26.56 -8.76 -22.65
CA SER A 122 -26.68 -9.02 -21.22
C SER A 122 -25.87 -8.02 -20.40
N ARG A 123 -24.64 -7.72 -20.83
CA ARG A 123 -23.81 -6.66 -20.25
C ARG A 123 -24.54 -5.31 -20.27
N LYS A 124 -25.01 -4.87 -21.45
CA LYS A 124 -25.74 -3.59 -21.57
C LYS A 124 -27.02 -3.58 -20.73
N TYR A 125 -27.77 -4.69 -20.69
CA TYR A 125 -28.95 -4.80 -19.83
C TYR A 125 -28.61 -4.55 -18.36
N LEU A 126 -27.51 -5.14 -17.85
CA LEU A 126 -27.08 -4.96 -16.47
C LEU A 126 -26.50 -3.56 -16.19
N THR A 127 -25.83 -2.93 -17.17
CA THR A 127 -25.15 -1.65 -16.95
C THR A 127 -26.00 -0.42 -17.25
N CYS A 128 -26.94 -0.52 -18.21
CA CYS A 128 -27.70 0.63 -18.70
C CYS A 128 -29.06 0.81 -17.99
N LEU A 129 -29.59 -0.25 -17.38
CA LEU A 129 -30.77 -0.12 -16.51
C LEU A 129 -30.34 0.29 -15.10
N GLU A 130 -31.03 1.25 -14.50
CA GLU A 130 -30.71 1.71 -13.15
C GLU A 130 -31.08 0.65 -12.09
N HIS A 131 -32.18 -0.07 -12.31
CA HIS A 131 -32.67 -1.15 -11.44
C HIS A 131 -33.00 -2.41 -12.27
N PRO A 132 -32.00 -3.18 -12.74
CA PRO A 132 -32.24 -4.43 -13.45
C PRO A 132 -32.87 -5.46 -12.51
N VAL A 133 -33.91 -6.17 -12.96
CA VAL A 133 -34.67 -7.13 -12.13
C VAL A 133 -33.93 -8.49 -12.07
N ILE A 134 -32.69 -8.47 -11.57
CA ILE A 134 -31.81 -9.65 -11.58
C ILE A 134 -32.32 -10.77 -10.69
N ALA A 135 -32.95 -10.46 -9.55
CA ALA A 135 -33.41 -11.46 -8.58
C ALA A 135 -34.58 -12.32 -9.09
N HIS A 136 -35.24 -11.92 -10.19
CA HIS A 136 -36.34 -12.69 -10.74
C HIS A 136 -35.82 -13.92 -11.49
N GLY A 137 -36.40 -15.09 -11.24
CA GLY A 137 -35.92 -16.37 -11.78
C GLY A 137 -35.85 -16.43 -13.32
N SER A 138 -36.73 -15.74 -14.04
CA SER A 138 -36.72 -15.63 -15.52
C SER A 138 -35.53 -14.84 -16.07
N ILE A 139 -34.82 -14.08 -15.24
CA ILE A 139 -33.62 -13.34 -15.62
C ILE A 139 -32.40 -14.00 -15.00
N PHE A 140 -32.45 -14.32 -13.70
CA PHE A 140 -31.33 -14.90 -12.97
C PHE A 140 -30.87 -16.24 -13.55
N LYS A 141 -31.79 -17.19 -13.78
CA LYS A 141 -31.44 -18.53 -14.23
C LYS A 141 -30.73 -18.53 -15.60
N PRO A 142 -31.23 -17.82 -16.63
CA PRO A 142 -30.50 -17.73 -17.88
C PRO A 142 -29.17 -16.98 -17.75
N LEU A 143 -29.07 -15.92 -16.93
CA LEU A 143 -27.78 -15.26 -16.69
C LEU A 143 -26.77 -16.18 -16.01
N LEU A 144 -27.21 -16.97 -15.02
CA LEU A 144 -26.37 -17.99 -14.37
C LEU A 144 -25.93 -19.06 -15.38
N LYS A 145 -26.84 -19.51 -16.24
CA LYS A 145 -26.51 -20.44 -17.32
C LYS A 145 -25.49 -19.83 -18.29
N LEU A 146 -25.63 -18.55 -18.64
CA LEU A 146 -24.66 -17.82 -19.46
C LEU A 146 -23.29 -17.71 -18.76
N MET A 147 -23.25 -17.49 -17.44
CA MET A 147 -21.99 -17.48 -16.67
C MET A 147 -21.27 -18.83 -16.70
N THR A 148 -21.99 -19.95 -16.64
CA THR A 148 -21.34 -21.29 -16.72
C THR A 148 -20.59 -21.54 -18.03
N VAL A 149 -20.87 -20.72 -19.05
CA VAL A 149 -20.25 -20.77 -20.36
C VAL A 149 -18.99 -19.89 -20.44
N CYS A 150 -18.91 -18.87 -19.58
CA CYS A 150 -17.74 -18.02 -19.41
C CYS A 150 -16.65 -18.77 -18.64
N ASN A 151 -15.90 -19.61 -19.34
CA ASN A 151 -14.82 -20.40 -18.77
C ASN A 151 -13.49 -20.05 -19.46
N GLY A 152 -12.62 -19.35 -18.74
CA GLY A 152 -11.29 -18.94 -19.23
C GLY A 152 -10.27 -20.08 -19.33
N THR A 153 -10.60 -21.32 -18.93
CA THR A 153 -9.67 -22.46 -19.07
C THR A 153 -9.49 -22.93 -20.51
N MET A 154 -10.44 -22.63 -21.41
CA MET A 154 -10.31 -22.91 -22.84
C MET A 154 -10.32 -21.60 -23.62
N ALA A 155 -9.27 -21.36 -24.39
CA ALA A 155 -9.13 -20.14 -25.18
C ALA A 155 -10.36 -19.94 -26.09
N SER A 156 -11.06 -18.82 -25.90
CA SER A 156 -12.28 -18.47 -26.62
C SER A 156 -12.06 -17.18 -27.41
N PRO A 157 -12.56 -17.06 -28.66
CA PRO A 157 -12.51 -15.78 -29.39
C PRO A 157 -13.37 -14.70 -28.72
N TYR A 158 -14.15 -15.06 -27.69
CA TYR A 158 -15.08 -14.19 -27.00
C TYR A 158 -14.63 -13.82 -25.57
N GLU A 159 -13.42 -14.20 -25.14
CA GLU A 159 -12.94 -13.96 -23.77
C GLU A 159 -13.12 -12.51 -23.31
N LEU A 160 -12.89 -11.53 -24.19
CA LEU A 160 -13.10 -10.11 -23.88
C LEU A 160 -14.57 -9.79 -23.57
N ASP A 161 -15.51 -10.30 -24.37
CA ASP A 161 -16.93 -10.07 -24.14
C ASP A 161 -17.44 -10.89 -22.93
N GLU A 162 -16.84 -12.06 -22.67
CA GLU A 162 -17.11 -12.91 -21.51
C GLU A 162 -16.67 -12.22 -20.20
N ILE A 163 -15.44 -11.71 -20.12
CA ILE A 163 -14.94 -11.03 -18.91
C ILE A 163 -15.66 -9.69 -18.67
N LEU A 164 -15.98 -8.92 -19.72
CA LEU A 164 -16.73 -7.67 -19.59
C LEU A 164 -18.18 -7.92 -19.11
N PHE A 165 -18.75 -9.07 -19.45
CA PHE A 165 -20.03 -9.49 -18.89
C PHE A 165 -19.91 -9.85 -17.41
N LEU A 166 -18.90 -10.66 -17.03
CA LEU A 166 -18.66 -11.00 -15.62
C LEU A 166 -18.36 -9.76 -14.77
N GLU A 167 -17.55 -8.82 -15.28
CA GLU A 167 -17.27 -7.52 -14.65
C GLU A 167 -18.56 -6.71 -14.44
N ALA A 168 -19.49 -6.70 -15.40
CA ALA A 168 -20.77 -6.03 -15.23
C ALA A 168 -21.66 -6.69 -14.16
N VAL A 169 -21.61 -8.03 -14.05
CA VAL A 169 -22.27 -8.76 -12.95
C VAL A 169 -21.64 -8.38 -11.61
N SER A 170 -20.31 -8.40 -11.50
CA SER A 170 -19.58 -7.98 -10.28
C SER A 170 -19.88 -6.53 -9.91
N GLY A 171 -19.90 -5.61 -10.88
CA GLY A 171 -20.26 -4.21 -10.65
C GLY A 171 -21.70 -4.02 -10.18
N LEU A 172 -22.64 -4.84 -10.65
CA LEU A 172 -24.00 -4.85 -10.13
C LEU A 172 -24.05 -5.36 -8.69
N VAL A 173 -23.32 -6.44 -8.37
CA VAL A 173 -23.19 -6.95 -7.00
C VAL A 173 -22.53 -5.91 -6.09
N GLY A 174 -21.50 -5.20 -6.58
CA GLY A 174 -20.87 -4.09 -5.87
C GLY A 174 -21.82 -2.93 -5.56
N LYS A 175 -22.69 -2.56 -6.51
CA LYS A 175 -23.74 -1.55 -6.31
C LYS A 175 -24.84 -2.02 -5.37
N THR A 176 -25.17 -3.31 -5.38
CA THR A 176 -26.24 -3.89 -4.56
C THR A 176 -25.75 -5.20 -3.93
N PRO A 177 -25.04 -5.11 -2.79
CA PRO A 177 -24.38 -6.27 -2.17
C PRO A 177 -25.30 -7.39 -1.71
N GLU A 178 -26.61 -7.14 -1.60
CA GLU A 178 -27.60 -8.17 -1.29
C GLU A 178 -27.66 -9.27 -2.37
N TYR A 179 -27.30 -8.94 -3.61
CA TYR A 179 -27.31 -9.90 -4.73
C TYR A 179 -26.20 -10.95 -4.64
N VAL A 180 -25.20 -10.78 -3.78
CA VAL A 180 -24.19 -11.80 -3.49
C VAL A 180 -24.81 -13.16 -3.20
N LYS A 181 -25.92 -13.19 -2.45
CA LYS A 181 -26.62 -14.42 -2.05
C LYS A 181 -27.18 -15.22 -3.23
N LEU A 182 -27.34 -14.59 -4.40
CA LEU A 182 -27.79 -15.27 -5.61
C LEU A 182 -26.69 -16.16 -6.20
N PHE A 183 -25.42 -15.78 -6.00
CA PHE A 183 -24.25 -16.43 -6.60
C PHE A 183 -23.54 -17.41 -5.65
N ILE A 184 -24.08 -17.59 -4.45
CA ILE A 184 -23.62 -18.55 -3.45
C ILE A 184 -24.72 -19.61 -3.29
N PRO A 185 -24.38 -20.88 -3.05
CA PRO A 185 -25.38 -21.92 -2.78
C PRO A 185 -26.39 -21.50 -1.69
N PRO A 186 -27.68 -21.85 -1.86
CA PRO A 186 -28.74 -21.39 -0.98
C PRO A 186 -28.48 -21.90 0.44
N HIS A 187 -28.22 -20.97 1.35
CA HIS A 187 -28.12 -21.29 2.77
C HIS A 187 -29.50 -21.78 3.20
N GLN A 188 -29.62 -23.04 3.61
CA GLN A 188 -30.82 -23.54 4.29
C GLN A 188 -30.89 -22.90 5.70
N PHE A 189 -31.14 -21.59 5.78
CA PHE A 189 -31.80 -21.07 6.96
C PHE A 189 -33.20 -21.66 6.92
N SER A 190 -33.54 -22.38 7.99
CA SER A 190 -34.90 -22.81 8.28
C SER A 190 -35.80 -21.58 8.40
N ASP A 191 -36.24 -21.04 7.28
CA ASP A 191 -37.50 -20.37 7.14
C ASP A 191 -38.16 -20.94 5.88
N SER A 192 -39.08 -21.86 6.14
CA SER A 192 -40.17 -22.16 5.24
C SER A 192 -40.80 -20.85 4.74
N THR A 193 -40.47 -20.44 3.51
CA THR A 193 -41.34 -19.73 2.54
C THR A 193 -40.53 -19.28 1.31
N THR A 194 -40.22 -20.22 0.42
CA THR A 194 -40.04 -19.92 -1.02
C THR A 194 -41.37 -19.94 -1.78
N GLU A 195 -42.47 -19.64 -1.08
CA GLU A 195 -43.77 -19.27 -1.63
C GLU A 195 -44.27 -18.07 -0.83
N GLY A 196 -44.03 -16.84 -1.31
CA GLY A 196 -44.51 -15.66 -0.57
C GLY A 196 -43.84 -14.31 -0.82
N ILE A 197 -43.36 -13.99 -2.04
CA ILE A 197 -43.10 -12.58 -2.42
C ILE A 197 -44.19 -12.11 -3.41
N PHE A 198 -45.43 -12.45 -3.11
CA PHE A 198 -46.62 -11.81 -3.68
C PHE A 198 -47.65 -11.62 -2.57
N SER A 199 -47.71 -10.41 -2.00
CA SER A 199 -48.97 -9.85 -1.52
C SER A 199 -48.82 -8.33 -1.35
N THR A 200 -49.38 -7.62 -2.31
CA THR A 200 -49.81 -6.22 -2.18
C THR A 200 -50.67 -6.02 -0.94
N LYS A 201 -50.17 -5.29 0.06
CA LYS A 201 -50.95 -4.42 0.96
C LYS A 201 -50.00 -3.61 1.85
N THR A 202 -50.09 -2.29 1.74
CA THR A 202 -49.45 -1.36 2.67
C THR A 202 -50.06 -1.51 4.07
N PRO A 203 -49.25 -1.56 5.15
CA PRO A 203 -49.75 -1.34 6.50
C PRO A 203 -50.20 0.12 6.61
N LYS A 204 -51.48 0.35 6.95
CA LYS A 204 -51.97 1.65 7.39
C LYS A 204 -51.48 1.91 8.81
N ASP A 205 -51.15 3.18 9.09
CA ASP A 205 -50.76 3.75 10.38
C ASP A 205 -49.34 3.46 10.88
N ASN A 206 -48.35 4.02 10.19
CA ASN A 206 -47.05 4.29 10.81
C ASN A 206 -46.68 5.77 10.70
N GLN A 207 -46.64 6.46 11.85
CA GLN A 207 -46.45 7.91 11.98
C GLN A 207 -44.99 8.38 11.82
N LEU A 208 -44.18 7.66 11.03
CA LEU A 208 -42.75 7.96 10.82
C LEU A 208 -42.43 8.57 9.44
N PHE A 209 -43.44 8.76 8.58
CA PHE A 209 -43.29 9.41 7.26
C PHE A 209 -43.95 10.79 7.20
N ALA A 210 -43.82 11.57 8.27
CA ALA A 210 -44.06 13.01 8.20
C ALA A 210 -42.73 13.73 7.94
N SER A 211 -42.69 14.45 6.80
CA SER A 211 -41.77 15.55 6.49
C SER A 211 -40.52 15.21 5.63
N SER A 212 -40.74 15.24 4.32
CA SER A 212 -40.23 16.25 3.38
C SER A 212 -38.71 16.54 3.26
N LYS A 213 -38.24 16.32 2.02
CA LYS A 213 -37.40 17.18 1.16
C LYS A 213 -35.90 17.36 1.51
N LEU A 214 -35.02 16.89 0.63
CA LEU A 214 -34.22 17.74 -0.27
C LEU A 214 -33.42 16.92 -1.31
N GLU A 215 -33.18 17.57 -2.43
CA GLU A 215 -32.74 17.09 -3.75
C GLU A 215 -31.20 16.99 -3.92
N PRO A 216 -30.70 16.48 -5.08
CA PRO A 216 -29.35 15.95 -5.24
C PRO A 216 -28.32 17.02 -5.66
N ASN A 217 -27.05 16.78 -5.36
CA ASN A 217 -25.96 17.49 -6.04
C ASN A 217 -24.80 16.55 -6.37
N ILE A 218 -24.54 16.44 -7.67
CA ILE A 218 -23.35 15.85 -8.27
C ILE A 218 -22.22 16.88 -8.16
N ARG A 219 -21.14 16.54 -7.44
CA ARG A 219 -19.80 17.06 -7.69
C ARG A 219 -18.76 15.97 -7.43
N ARG A 220 -17.97 15.67 -8.47
CA ARG A 220 -16.61 15.09 -8.33
C ARG A 220 -15.83 15.97 -7.36
N ILE A 221 -15.03 15.39 -6.46
CA ILE A 221 -13.71 15.87 -5.99
C ILE A 221 -13.16 14.91 -4.92
N SER A 222 -11.92 14.45 -5.18
CA SER A 222 -10.76 14.27 -4.28
C SER A 222 -10.94 13.62 -2.90
N LEU A 223 -10.30 12.46 -2.73
CA LEU A 223 -9.97 11.84 -1.46
C LEU A 223 -8.82 12.59 -0.80
N MET A 224 -9.12 13.52 0.12
CA MET A 224 -8.25 13.83 1.27
C MET A 224 -9.17 14.16 2.45
N VAL A 225 -9.17 13.27 3.44
CA VAL A 225 -9.86 13.47 4.72
C VAL A 225 -8.85 14.13 5.66
N SER A 226 -9.14 15.38 6.02
CA SER A 226 -8.60 16.03 7.21
C SER A 226 -9.55 15.75 8.36
N ASP A 227 -9.05 15.08 9.39
CA ASP A 227 -9.70 14.90 10.68
C ASP A 227 -9.75 16.24 11.42
N ASP A 228 -10.92 16.56 11.96
CA ASP A 228 -11.12 17.34 13.19
C ASP A 228 -12.64 17.39 13.45
N GLU A 229 -13.11 16.76 14.53
CA GLU A 229 -14.05 17.42 15.45
C GLU A 229 -14.29 16.61 16.73
N GLU A 230 -14.14 17.33 17.83
CA GLU A 230 -14.20 16.93 19.23
C GLU A 230 -15.61 16.50 19.66
N ILE A 231 -15.72 15.38 20.38
CA ILE A 231 -16.95 15.02 21.11
C ILE A 231 -16.74 15.29 22.61
N LYS A 232 -17.52 16.26 23.11
CA LYS A 232 -17.64 16.64 24.52
C LYS A 232 -18.25 15.52 25.36
N TYR A 233 -17.55 15.14 26.42
CA TYR A 233 -18.05 14.33 27.52
C TYR A 233 -19.01 15.12 28.42
N ASN A 234 -20.05 14.47 28.93
CA ASN A 234 -20.74 14.88 30.15
C ASN A 234 -21.18 13.67 30.99
N GLY A 235 -20.71 13.67 32.24
CA GLY A 235 -21.30 13.13 33.48
C GLY A 235 -21.88 11.72 33.45
N GLU A 236 -21.17 10.73 33.99
CA GLU A 236 -21.29 10.28 35.39
C GLU A 236 -22.65 9.65 35.73
N GLU A 237 -22.70 8.32 35.72
CA GLU A 237 -23.42 7.59 36.78
C GLU A 237 -22.68 6.28 37.08
N THR A 238 -22.40 6.12 38.37
CA THR A 238 -21.75 4.97 38.99
C THR A 238 -22.75 3.83 39.12
N VAL A 239 -22.29 2.56 39.02
CA VAL A 239 -22.63 1.45 39.94
C VAL A 239 -22.08 0.10 39.43
N GLN A 240 -21.15 -0.43 40.24
CA GLN A 240 -20.88 -1.84 40.58
C GLN A 240 -20.37 -2.82 39.50
N LYS A 241 -19.06 -3.08 39.62
CA LYS A 241 -18.36 -4.30 39.20
C LYS A 241 -19.11 -5.56 39.66
N LYS A 242 -19.54 -6.39 38.72
CA LYS A 242 -19.67 -7.85 38.90
C LYS A 242 -18.74 -8.56 37.91
N THR A 243 -17.69 -9.13 38.48
CA THR A 243 -16.79 -10.09 37.84
C THR A 243 -17.60 -11.28 37.36
N ILE A 244 -17.74 -11.45 36.05
CA ILE A 244 -18.22 -12.68 35.43
C ILE A 244 -17.09 -13.18 34.53
N THR A 245 -16.45 -14.25 34.98
CA THR A 245 -15.59 -15.14 34.20
C THR A 245 -16.25 -15.48 32.85
N PRO A 246 -15.56 -15.36 31.70
CA PRO A 246 -16.15 -15.69 30.41
C PRO A 246 -16.21 -17.21 30.27
N SER A 247 -17.40 -17.78 30.31
CA SER A 247 -17.64 -19.09 29.70
C SER A 247 -17.65 -18.91 28.18
N PRO A 248 -17.18 -19.90 27.40
CA PRO A 248 -17.07 -19.77 25.95
C PRO A 248 -18.48 -19.73 25.39
N LYS A 249 -18.92 -18.54 24.94
CA LYS A 249 -20.13 -18.45 24.12
C LYS A 249 -19.83 -19.20 22.83
N LYS A 250 -20.51 -20.35 22.67
CA LYS A 250 -20.57 -21.11 21.42
C LYS A 250 -20.81 -20.13 20.26
N ILE A 251 -19.80 -20.01 19.41
CA ILE A 251 -19.87 -19.34 18.13
C ILE A 251 -21.02 -19.99 17.36
N LEU A 252 -21.96 -19.16 16.91
CA LEU A 252 -23.07 -19.59 16.08
C LEU A 252 -22.49 -20.01 14.72
N LYS A 253 -22.12 -21.28 14.57
CA LYS A 253 -22.09 -21.91 13.25
C LYS A 253 -23.51 -21.80 12.68
N ASN A 254 -23.64 -21.46 11.40
CA ASN A 254 -24.38 -22.28 10.43
C ASN A 254 -24.53 -21.53 9.09
N CYS A 255 -23.47 -21.57 8.26
CA CYS A 255 -23.65 -21.71 6.82
C CYS A 255 -23.91 -23.20 6.61
N ASN A 256 -25.01 -23.59 5.94
CA ASN A 256 -25.26 -24.99 5.55
C ASN A 256 -24.57 -25.30 4.22
N CYS A 257 -23.35 -24.79 4.06
CA CYS A 257 -22.60 -24.83 2.83
C CYS A 257 -21.69 -26.06 2.91
N ASP A 258 -21.80 -26.97 1.96
CA ASP A 258 -20.98 -28.18 1.91
C ASP A 258 -19.54 -27.82 1.52
N ASP A 259 -18.57 -28.68 1.81
CA ASP A 259 -17.14 -28.43 1.50
C ASP A 259 -16.88 -28.25 -0.01
N GLY A 260 -17.81 -28.70 -0.87
CA GLY A 260 -17.76 -28.52 -2.33
C GLY A 260 -18.47 -27.28 -2.86
N ASP A 261 -19.13 -26.50 -2.00
CA ASP A 261 -19.82 -25.28 -2.42
C ASP A 261 -18.82 -24.17 -2.73
N ARG A 262 -19.11 -23.39 -3.78
CA ARG A 262 -18.20 -22.37 -4.30
C ARG A 262 -18.91 -21.06 -4.60
N PHE A 263 -18.17 -19.96 -4.56
CA PHE A 263 -18.64 -18.67 -5.06
C PHE A 263 -18.49 -18.62 -6.58
N ILE A 264 -19.56 -19.01 -7.29
CA ILE A 264 -19.55 -19.28 -8.74
C ILE A 264 -19.05 -18.08 -9.55
N LEU A 265 -19.45 -16.85 -9.18
CA LEU A 265 -19.03 -15.64 -9.88
C LEU A 265 -17.53 -15.42 -9.77
N LEU A 266 -16.96 -15.57 -8.56
CA LEU A 266 -15.53 -15.41 -8.34
C LEU A 266 -14.73 -16.50 -9.07
N ASP A 267 -15.15 -17.76 -8.95
CA ASP A 267 -14.49 -18.88 -9.62
C ASP A 267 -14.48 -18.71 -11.16
N ALA A 268 -15.59 -18.24 -11.74
CA ALA A 268 -15.65 -17.94 -13.17
C ALA A 268 -14.65 -16.84 -13.57
N ILE A 269 -14.52 -15.78 -12.77
CA ILE A 269 -13.56 -14.68 -13.04
C ILE A 269 -12.11 -15.16 -12.88
N MET A 270 -11.81 -15.96 -11.85
CA MET A 270 -10.46 -16.48 -11.62
C MET A 270 -9.93 -17.29 -12.80
N SER A 271 -10.80 -17.97 -13.55
CA SER A 271 -10.40 -18.72 -14.75
C SER A 271 -9.77 -17.87 -15.86
N TYR A 272 -9.93 -16.53 -15.83
CA TYR A 272 -9.35 -15.60 -16.80
C TYR A 272 -8.00 -15.01 -16.38
N LEU A 273 -7.50 -15.30 -15.16
CA LEU A 273 -6.20 -14.82 -14.70
C LEU A 273 -5.02 -15.44 -15.48
N GLU A 274 -5.27 -16.54 -16.21
CA GLU A 274 -4.33 -17.24 -17.09
C GLU A 274 -4.44 -16.83 -18.56
N SER A 275 -5.28 -15.85 -18.91
CA SER A 275 -5.43 -15.41 -20.31
C SER A 275 -4.12 -14.82 -20.85
N ALA A 276 -3.83 -15.09 -22.13
CA ALA A 276 -2.70 -14.50 -22.84
C ALA A 276 -2.91 -13.01 -23.16
N ASP A 277 -4.15 -12.51 -23.16
CA ASP A 277 -4.43 -11.09 -23.33
C ASP A 277 -4.41 -10.37 -21.98
N SER A 278 -3.41 -9.52 -21.83
CA SER A 278 -3.16 -8.72 -20.64
C SER A 278 -4.35 -7.83 -20.25
N LYS A 279 -5.14 -7.36 -21.23
CA LYS A 279 -6.36 -6.58 -20.97
C LYS A 279 -7.42 -7.41 -20.27
N ILE A 280 -7.53 -8.69 -20.61
CA ILE A 280 -8.52 -9.62 -20.04
C ILE A 280 -8.16 -9.91 -18.59
N VAL A 281 -6.87 -10.16 -18.31
CA VAL A 281 -6.35 -10.33 -16.94
C VAL A 281 -6.67 -9.10 -16.08
N VAL A 282 -6.49 -7.89 -16.60
CA VAL A 282 -6.80 -6.65 -15.85
C VAL A 282 -8.29 -6.53 -15.55
N ARG A 283 -9.17 -6.87 -16.49
CA ARG A 283 -10.62 -6.89 -16.23
C ARG A 283 -11.00 -7.93 -15.18
N ALA A 284 -10.34 -9.09 -15.17
CA ALA A 284 -10.52 -10.09 -14.14
C ALA A 284 -10.08 -9.57 -12.76
N CYS A 285 -8.91 -8.93 -12.68
CA CYS A 285 -8.41 -8.29 -11.47
C CYS A 285 -9.34 -7.18 -10.95
N GLU A 286 -9.83 -6.29 -11.81
CA GLU A 286 -10.83 -5.26 -11.46
C GLU A 286 -12.09 -5.89 -10.86
N ALA A 287 -12.61 -6.94 -11.49
CA ALA A 287 -13.79 -7.64 -11.02
C ALA A 287 -13.56 -8.39 -9.70
N ILE A 288 -12.39 -9.01 -9.49
CA ILE A 288 -12.02 -9.67 -8.23
C ILE A 288 -11.98 -8.65 -7.09
N LEU A 289 -11.35 -7.49 -7.29
CA LEU A 289 -11.29 -6.44 -6.27
C LEU A 289 -12.70 -6.03 -5.84
N ILE A 290 -13.61 -5.76 -6.79
CA ILE A 290 -15.01 -5.43 -6.48
C ILE A 290 -15.65 -6.48 -5.57
N LEU A 291 -15.41 -7.78 -5.83
CA LEU A 291 -16.01 -8.86 -5.07
C LEU A 291 -15.37 -9.06 -3.69
N VAL A 292 -14.05 -8.94 -3.58
CA VAL A 292 -13.32 -9.10 -2.32
C VAL A 292 -13.63 -7.96 -1.34
N SER A 293 -13.86 -6.74 -1.85
CA SER A 293 -14.23 -5.55 -1.06
C SER A 293 -15.65 -5.58 -0.47
N LEU A 294 -16.47 -6.61 -0.76
CA LEU A 294 -17.86 -6.66 -0.32
C LEU A 294 -17.98 -6.94 1.18
N LYS A 295 -18.32 -5.91 1.97
CA LYS A 295 -18.49 -6.01 3.44
C LYS A 295 -19.59 -6.98 3.89
N GLN A 296 -20.54 -7.28 3.02
CA GLN A 296 -21.68 -8.16 3.28
C GLN A 296 -21.35 -9.65 3.12
N LEU A 297 -20.16 -9.97 2.59
CA LEU A 297 -19.67 -11.35 2.59
C LEU A 297 -19.40 -11.76 4.05
N HIS A 298 -20.18 -12.71 4.53
CA HIS A 298 -19.95 -13.26 5.85
C HIS A 298 -18.69 -14.13 5.80
N ASN A 299 -17.64 -13.75 6.53
CA ASN A 299 -16.41 -14.51 6.75
C ASN A 299 -16.64 -15.94 7.32
N HIS A 300 -17.88 -16.30 7.64
CA HIS A 300 -18.29 -17.61 8.11
C HIS A 300 -18.93 -18.48 7.02
N CYS A 301 -19.04 -17.97 5.78
CA CYS A 301 -19.55 -18.73 4.66
C CYS A 301 -18.46 -19.65 4.09
N SER A 302 -18.64 -20.97 4.20
CA SER A 302 -17.65 -21.95 3.73
C SER A 302 -17.35 -21.80 2.24
N ALA A 303 -18.38 -21.57 1.42
CA ALA A 303 -18.24 -21.43 -0.03
C ALA A 303 -17.42 -20.21 -0.46
N VAL A 304 -17.61 -19.07 0.22
CA VAL A 304 -16.85 -17.84 -0.02
C VAL A 304 -15.41 -18.04 0.43
N ASN A 305 -15.21 -18.60 1.63
CA ASN A 305 -13.87 -18.87 2.15
C ASN A 305 -13.11 -19.84 1.25
N ALA A 306 -13.76 -20.88 0.72
CA ALA A 306 -13.15 -21.83 -0.21
C ALA A 306 -12.68 -21.14 -1.50
N SER A 307 -13.50 -20.27 -2.10
CA SER A 307 -13.11 -19.50 -3.28
C SER A 307 -12.04 -18.45 -2.98
N PHE A 308 -12.06 -17.82 -1.81
CA PHE A 308 -11.00 -16.90 -1.38
C PHE A 308 -9.67 -17.63 -1.14
N THR A 309 -9.69 -18.77 -0.47
CA THR A 309 -8.50 -19.61 -0.28
C THR A 309 -7.89 -20.00 -1.62
N GLU A 310 -8.72 -20.44 -2.58
CA GLU A 310 -8.25 -20.76 -3.94
C GLU A 310 -7.65 -19.54 -4.64
N LEU A 311 -8.31 -18.37 -4.55
CA LEU A 311 -7.76 -17.11 -5.07
C LEU A 311 -6.37 -16.84 -4.49
N CYS A 312 -6.20 -16.99 -3.18
CA CYS A 312 -4.92 -16.74 -2.53
C CYS A 312 -3.82 -17.67 -3.06
N HIS A 313 -4.13 -18.96 -3.26
CA HIS A 313 -3.20 -19.92 -3.84
C HIS A 313 -2.85 -19.57 -5.29
N VAL A 314 -3.83 -19.22 -6.12
CA VAL A 314 -3.58 -18.78 -7.52
C VAL A 314 -2.66 -17.56 -7.55
N ILE A 315 -2.90 -16.56 -6.70
CA ILE A 315 -2.06 -15.36 -6.62
C ILE A 315 -0.64 -15.70 -6.10
N GLY A 316 -0.53 -16.54 -5.06
CA GLY A 316 0.76 -16.98 -4.53
C GLY A 316 1.61 -17.72 -5.58
N GLU A 317 1.00 -18.63 -6.35
CA GLU A 317 1.67 -19.35 -7.43
C GLU A 317 2.05 -18.42 -8.59
N LYS A 318 1.21 -17.42 -8.92
CA LYS A 318 1.55 -16.39 -9.91
C LYS A 318 2.76 -15.57 -9.50
N LEU A 319 2.82 -15.14 -8.25
CA LEU A 319 3.96 -14.40 -7.70
C LEU A 319 5.24 -15.25 -7.75
N PHE A 320 5.15 -16.52 -7.32
CA PHE A 320 6.26 -17.48 -7.39
C PHE A 320 6.79 -17.61 -8.82
N PHE A 321 5.92 -17.96 -9.78
CA PHE A 321 6.32 -18.17 -11.17
C PHE A 321 6.90 -16.90 -11.78
N CYS A 322 6.31 -15.73 -11.54
CA CYS A 322 6.85 -14.48 -12.07
C CYS A 322 8.22 -14.13 -11.48
N ALA A 323 8.42 -14.37 -10.18
CA ALA A 323 9.70 -14.11 -9.50
C ALA A 323 10.81 -15.06 -10.00
N GLU A 324 10.51 -16.35 -10.17
CA GLU A 324 11.46 -17.36 -10.65
C GLU A 324 11.99 -17.06 -12.06
N GLN A 325 11.18 -16.40 -12.91
CA GLN A 325 11.56 -16.08 -14.29
C GLN A 325 12.46 -14.85 -14.40
N ILE A 326 12.72 -14.11 -13.32
CA ILE A 326 13.58 -12.91 -13.36
C ILE A 326 15.04 -13.36 -13.54
N PRO A 327 15.74 -12.91 -14.60
CA PRO A 327 17.15 -13.25 -14.80
C PRO A 327 18.03 -12.65 -13.71
N GLU A 328 18.87 -13.48 -13.07
CA GLU A 328 19.82 -13.05 -12.04
C GLU A 328 20.97 -12.17 -12.58
N ASP A 329 21.19 -12.17 -13.91
CA ASP A 329 22.19 -11.38 -14.63
C ASP A 329 21.67 -10.02 -15.14
N MET A 330 20.46 -9.65 -14.74
CA MET A 330 19.87 -8.34 -15.04
C MET A 330 20.71 -7.19 -14.46
N ASP A 331 20.75 -6.06 -15.18
CA ASP A 331 21.38 -4.85 -14.65
C ASP A 331 20.62 -4.34 -13.42
N LEU A 332 21.37 -4.01 -12.37
CA LEU A 332 20.80 -3.65 -11.08
C LEU A 332 20.13 -2.27 -11.11
N GLY A 333 20.62 -1.36 -11.95
CA GLY A 333 20.01 -0.03 -12.14
C GLY A 333 18.64 -0.14 -12.79
N ASP A 334 18.50 -1.03 -13.78
CA ASP A 334 17.23 -1.32 -14.43
C ASP A 334 16.16 -1.84 -13.44
N ILE A 335 16.55 -2.60 -12.41
CA ILE A 335 15.64 -3.07 -11.34
C ILE A 335 15.12 -1.89 -10.51
N ASP A 336 16.03 -1.02 -10.06
CA ASP A 336 15.68 0.13 -9.22
C ASP A 336 14.79 1.14 -9.99
N ASP A 337 15.11 1.41 -11.26
CA ASP A 337 14.39 2.39 -12.10
C ASP A 337 13.02 1.88 -12.61
N CYS A 338 12.77 0.57 -12.57
CA CYS A 338 11.54 -0.03 -13.08
C CYS A 338 10.32 0.36 -12.22
N ASN A 339 9.51 1.31 -12.69
CA ASN A 339 8.28 1.72 -12.00
C ASN A 339 7.04 1.26 -12.77
N VAL A 340 6.23 0.43 -12.12
CA VAL A 340 5.09 -0.25 -12.72
C VAL A 340 3.91 -0.18 -11.74
N SER A 341 2.70 -0.01 -12.28
CA SER A 341 1.47 -0.22 -11.54
C SER A 341 0.66 -1.33 -12.20
N TRP A 342 -0.07 -2.10 -11.40
CA TRP A 342 -1.03 -3.07 -11.93
C TRP A 342 -2.06 -2.33 -12.82
N GLY A 343 -2.55 -3.00 -13.87
CA GLY A 343 -3.47 -2.38 -14.83
C GLY A 343 -2.82 -1.53 -15.93
N LEU A 344 -1.53 -1.19 -15.82
CA LEU A 344 -0.77 -0.47 -16.85
C LEU A 344 0.33 -1.35 -17.42
N PHE A 345 0.00 -2.19 -18.41
CA PHE A 345 1.04 -2.89 -19.16
C PHE A 345 1.91 -1.87 -19.89
N PRO A 346 3.26 -2.01 -19.86
CA PRO A 346 4.14 -1.13 -20.59
C PRO A 346 3.74 -1.12 -22.06
N ARG A 347 3.60 0.08 -22.63
CA ARG A 347 3.54 0.25 -24.08
C ARG A 347 4.93 -0.03 -24.64
N ASP A 348 5.00 -0.54 -25.87
CA ASP A 348 6.25 -0.89 -26.57
C ASP A 348 7.26 0.27 -26.73
N ASP A 349 6.90 1.50 -26.34
CA ASP A 349 7.72 2.71 -26.49
C ASP A 349 8.75 2.93 -25.35
N GLN A 350 8.92 1.99 -24.40
CA GLN A 350 9.87 2.12 -23.28
C GLN A 350 11.22 1.44 -23.57
N SER A 351 12.29 1.88 -22.91
CA SER A 351 13.64 1.31 -23.05
C SER A 351 13.65 -0.21 -22.84
N HIS A 352 14.04 -0.96 -23.87
CA HIS A 352 14.14 -2.41 -23.78
C HIS A 352 15.46 -2.82 -23.12
N PHE A 353 15.37 -3.52 -21.98
CA PHE A 353 16.49 -4.16 -21.32
C PHE A 353 16.19 -5.65 -21.06
N ILE A 354 17.22 -6.43 -20.78
CA ILE A 354 17.14 -7.88 -20.59
C ILE A 354 16.26 -8.19 -19.38
N GLY A 355 15.29 -9.10 -19.51
CA GLY A 355 14.43 -9.51 -18.41
C GLY A 355 13.33 -8.49 -18.02
N ARG A 356 13.23 -7.36 -18.72
CA ARG A 356 12.25 -6.28 -18.43
C ARG A 356 10.82 -6.77 -18.30
N TYR A 357 10.38 -7.66 -19.20
CA TYR A 357 9.02 -8.19 -19.18
C TYR A 357 8.76 -9.03 -17.93
N GLN A 358 9.73 -9.88 -17.55
CA GLN A 358 9.66 -10.73 -16.37
C GLN A 358 9.59 -9.90 -15.09
N LEU A 359 10.48 -8.91 -14.96
CA LEU A 359 10.45 -7.97 -13.83
C LEU A 359 9.12 -7.21 -13.78
N THR A 360 8.69 -6.60 -14.89
CA THR A 360 7.42 -5.86 -14.95
C THR A 360 6.25 -6.75 -14.56
N SER A 361 6.20 -7.98 -15.07
CA SER A 361 5.14 -8.95 -14.75
C SER A 361 5.10 -9.23 -13.26
N PHE A 362 6.25 -9.51 -12.64
CA PHE A 362 6.34 -9.72 -11.19
C PHE A 362 5.89 -8.48 -10.40
N LEU A 363 6.41 -7.29 -10.73
CA LEU A 363 6.05 -6.05 -10.03
C LEU A 363 4.56 -5.68 -10.22
N CYS A 364 3.93 -5.99 -11.36
CA CYS A 364 2.49 -5.85 -11.57
C CYS A 364 1.68 -6.76 -10.63
N TRP A 365 2.06 -8.03 -10.51
CA TRP A 365 1.38 -8.98 -9.63
C TRP A 365 1.61 -8.66 -8.15
N LEU A 366 2.80 -8.16 -7.80
CA LEU A 366 3.11 -7.66 -6.47
C LEU A 366 2.23 -6.46 -6.10
N ASP A 367 2.10 -5.49 -6.99
CA ASP A 367 1.25 -4.32 -6.80
C ASP A 367 -0.23 -4.73 -6.70
N PHE A 368 -0.73 -5.60 -7.58
CA PHE A 368 -2.09 -6.13 -7.47
C PHE A 368 -2.34 -6.81 -6.12
N THR A 369 -1.36 -7.59 -5.64
CA THR A 369 -1.42 -8.25 -4.33
C THR A 369 -1.44 -7.24 -3.19
N ASP A 370 -0.64 -6.17 -3.27
CA ASP A 370 -0.66 -5.07 -2.31
C ASP A 370 -2.03 -4.40 -2.19
N PHE A 371 -2.72 -4.20 -3.31
CA PHE A 371 -4.11 -3.73 -3.32
C PHE A 371 -5.08 -4.77 -2.74
N LEU A 372 -4.97 -6.03 -3.16
CA LEU A 372 -5.86 -7.11 -2.73
C LEU A 372 -5.86 -7.29 -1.19
N THR A 373 -4.69 -7.21 -0.56
CA THR A 373 -4.54 -7.35 0.90
C THR A 373 -5.27 -6.24 1.69
N LYS A 374 -5.55 -5.08 1.08
CA LYS A 374 -6.26 -3.97 1.75
C LYS A 374 -7.78 -4.17 1.79
N GLU A 375 -8.32 -5.06 0.98
CA GLU A 375 -9.77 -5.19 0.78
C GLU A 375 -10.45 -6.17 1.75
N ASN A 376 -9.78 -7.26 2.14
CA ASN A 376 -10.34 -8.27 3.05
C ASN A 376 -9.28 -8.93 3.93
N LEU A 377 -9.55 -9.03 5.25
CA LEU A 377 -8.62 -9.60 6.23
C LEU A 377 -8.29 -11.09 5.98
N LEU A 378 -9.26 -11.91 5.58
CA LEU A 378 -8.99 -13.34 5.33
C LEU A 378 -8.03 -13.54 4.15
N VAL A 379 -8.23 -12.74 3.10
CA VAL A 379 -7.35 -12.75 1.92
C VAL A 379 -6.00 -12.14 2.27
N SER A 380 -5.98 -11.06 3.05
CA SER A 380 -4.77 -10.41 3.56
C SER A 380 -3.84 -11.41 4.26
N ASP A 381 -4.34 -12.10 5.29
CA ASP A 381 -3.54 -12.99 6.12
C ASP A 381 -2.97 -14.17 5.29
N LEU A 382 -3.82 -14.81 4.47
CA LEU A 382 -3.41 -15.99 3.70
C LEU A 382 -2.47 -15.63 2.53
N VAL A 383 -2.76 -14.57 1.77
CA VAL A 383 -1.86 -14.13 0.69
C VAL A 383 -0.54 -13.63 1.25
N GLY A 384 -0.55 -12.94 2.39
CA GLY A 384 0.68 -12.51 3.07
C GLY A 384 1.58 -13.69 3.43
N MET A 385 1.01 -14.73 4.06
CA MET A 385 1.73 -15.97 4.37
C MET A 385 2.31 -16.62 3.10
N LEU A 386 1.50 -16.77 2.04
CA LEU A 386 1.95 -17.37 0.79
C LEU A 386 3.03 -16.53 0.10
N PHE A 387 2.94 -15.20 0.16
CA PHE A 387 3.98 -14.29 -0.34
C PHE A 387 5.31 -14.52 0.38
N ARG A 388 5.29 -14.62 1.72
CA ARG A 388 6.49 -14.94 2.51
C ARG A 388 7.08 -16.29 2.11
N GLU A 389 6.27 -17.35 2.14
CA GLU A 389 6.74 -18.72 1.88
C GLU A 389 7.23 -18.92 0.44
N GLN A 390 6.51 -18.35 -0.54
CA GLN A 390 6.78 -18.61 -1.96
C GLN A 390 7.80 -17.63 -2.56
N VAL A 391 7.76 -16.36 -2.20
CA VAL A 391 8.67 -15.35 -2.79
C VAL A 391 9.88 -15.14 -1.89
N LEU A 392 9.68 -14.78 -0.63
CA LEU A 392 10.77 -14.38 0.26
C LEU A 392 11.67 -15.57 0.62
N GLU A 393 11.09 -16.65 1.14
CA GLU A 393 11.85 -17.81 1.64
C GLU A 393 12.37 -18.72 0.52
N ARG A 394 11.59 -18.94 -0.56
CA ARG A 394 11.97 -19.88 -1.63
C ARG A 394 12.81 -19.27 -2.76
N ILE A 395 12.66 -17.97 -3.05
CA ILE A 395 13.35 -17.32 -4.19
C ILE A 395 14.38 -16.30 -3.71
N ILE A 396 14.01 -15.39 -2.81
CA ILE A 396 14.87 -14.27 -2.42
C ILE A 396 15.95 -14.71 -1.41
N GLU A 397 15.60 -15.49 -0.39
CA GLU A 397 16.53 -15.91 0.67
C GLU A 397 17.72 -16.75 0.16
N PRO A 398 17.56 -17.74 -0.75
CA PRO A 398 18.70 -18.45 -1.33
C PRO A 398 19.64 -17.51 -2.11
N ASN A 399 19.08 -16.51 -2.79
CA ASN A 399 19.87 -15.49 -3.49
C ASN A 399 20.65 -14.61 -2.50
N LEU A 400 20.03 -14.22 -1.39
CA LEU A 400 20.67 -13.42 -0.34
C LEU A 400 21.81 -14.14 0.38
N LEU A 401 21.68 -15.44 0.62
CA LEU A 401 22.63 -16.19 1.46
C LEU A 401 23.72 -16.93 0.67
N GLU A 402 23.42 -17.44 -0.53
CA GLU A 402 24.30 -18.40 -1.21
C GLU A 402 24.65 -18.02 -2.65
N LEU A 403 23.68 -17.59 -3.47
CA LEU A 403 23.87 -17.48 -4.92
C LEU A 403 24.39 -16.10 -5.37
N ASN A 404 23.61 -15.04 -5.14
CA ASN A 404 23.88 -13.69 -5.62
C ASN A 404 23.34 -12.65 -4.62
N PRO A 405 24.10 -12.34 -3.55
CA PRO A 405 23.63 -11.48 -2.47
C PRO A 405 23.34 -10.04 -2.94
N VAL A 406 24.06 -9.57 -3.97
CA VAL A 406 23.84 -8.24 -4.54
C VAL A 406 22.47 -8.16 -5.21
N PHE A 407 22.14 -9.13 -6.07
CA PHE A 407 20.81 -9.22 -6.69
C PHE A 407 19.70 -9.38 -5.65
N GLY A 408 19.89 -10.28 -4.68
CA GLY A 408 18.94 -10.47 -3.58
C GLY A 408 18.65 -9.19 -2.80
N LEU A 409 19.68 -8.41 -2.46
CA LEU A 409 19.53 -7.14 -1.74
C LEU A 409 18.79 -6.08 -2.55
N VAL A 410 19.12 -5.93 -3.85
CA VAL A 410 18.45 -4.97 -4.74
C VAL A 410 16.99 -5.37 -4.96
N MET A 411 16.71 -6.64 -5.23
CA MET A 411 15.34 -7.15 -5.38
C MET A 411 14.53 -6.96 -4.10
N THR A 412 15.10 -7.27 -2.94
CA THR A 412 14.41 -7.06 -1.65
C THR A 412 14.12 -5.58 -1.41
N SER A 413 15.09 -4.71 -1.69
CA SER A 413 14.91 -3.25 -1.61
C SER A 413 13.80 -2.75 -2.51
N LYS A 414 13.73 -3.27 -3.75
CA LYS A 414 12.68 -2.94 -4.72
C LYS A 414 11.30 -3.37 -4.24
N ILE A 415 11.18 -4.60 -3.74
CA ILE A 415 9.95 -5.16 -3.16
C ILE A 415 9.48 -4.28 -2.00
N ILE A 416 10.36 -3.94 -1.04
CA ILE A 416 10.02 -3.09 0.11
C ILE A 416 9.54 -1.72 -0.32
N LYS A 417 10.19 -1.09 -1.31
CA LYS A 417 9.82 0.25 -1.81
C LYS A 417 8.44 0.25 -2.50
N GLN A 418 8.03 -0.87 -3.11
CA GLN A 418 6.78 -0.97 -3.86
C GLN A 418 5.57 -1.36 -2.99
N ILE A 419 5.78 -2.07 -1.89
CA ILE A 419 4.71 -2.49 -0.99
C ILE A 419 4.23 -1.32 -0.11
N HIS A 420 2.92 -1.23 0.09
CA HIS A 420 2.30 -0.21 0.93
C HIS A 420 1.30 -0.79 1.96
N SER A 421 0.94 -2.07 1.86
CA SER A 421 0.04 -2.72 2.80
C SER A 421 0.76 -3.12 4.09
N GLU A 422 0.15 -2.82 5.23
CA GLU A 422 0.73 -3.12 6.55
C GLU A 422 0.96 -4.62 6.75
N ASN A 423 0.10 -5.46 6.18
CA ASN A 423 0.19 -6.91 6.28
C ASN A 423 1.41 -7.47 5.56
N LEU A 424 1.68 -7.08 4.32
CA LEU A 424 2.85 -7.57 3.58
C LEU A 424 4.16 -7.06 4.20
N LEU A 425 4.18 -5.83 4.72
CA LEU A 425 5.31 -5.31 5.49
C LEU A 425 5.54 -6.10 6.78
N GLU A 426 4.48 -6.57 7.44
CA GLU A 426 4.56 -7.41 8.64
C GLU A 426 5.06 -8.82 8.32
N GLU A 427 4.75 -9.35 7.15
CA GLU A 427 5.31 -10.62 6.65
C GLU A 427 6.81 -10.51 6.35
N ILE A 428 7.25 -9.39 5.73
CA ILE A 428 8.67 -9.08 5.55
C ILE A 428 9.39 -8.97 6.90
N ALA A 429 8.79 -8.28 7.88
CA ALA A 429 9.36 -8.19 9.21
C ALA A 429 9.47 -9.55 9.91
N THR A 430 8.49 -10.44 9.69
CA THR A 430 8.48 -11.80 10.23
C THR A 430 9.57 -12.65 9.59
N TRP A 431 9.79 -12.51 8.29
CA TRP A 431 10.89 -13.18 7.58
C TRP A 431 12.28 -12.68 8.03
N LEU A 432 12.47 -11.37 8.14
CA LEU A 432 13.77 -10.78 8.48
C LEU A 432 14.18 -10.97 9.95
N VAL A 433 13.22 -10.86 10.88
CA VAL A 433 13.49 -10.79 12.33
C VAL A 433 12.91 -11.99 13.09
N GLY A 434 11.95 -12.71 12.52
CA GLY A 434 11.20 -13.75 13.19
C GLY A 434 9.97 -13.21 13.96
N THR A 435 9.24 -14.11 14.60
CA THR A 435 8.02 -13.77 15.36
C THR A 435 8.29 -13.27 16.78
N GLU A 436 9.47 -13.57 17.35
CA GLU A 436 9.83 -13.18 18.72
C GLU A 436 10.76 -11.96 18.72
N ILE A 437 10.43 -10.97 19.55
CA ILE A 437 11.13 -9.66 19.63
C ILE A 437 12.53 -9.75 20.29
N ASN A 438 12.92 -10.94 20.76
CA ASN A 438 14.05 -11.11 21.70
C ASN A 438 15.30 -11.77 21.09
N GLY A 439 15.32 -12.06 19.79
CA GLY A 439 16.48 -12.65 19.11
C GLY A 439 17.44 -11.59 18.57
N THR A 440 18.72 -11.72 18.91
CA THR A 440 19.82 -11.05 18.16
C THR A 440 20.17 -11.82 16.89
N ASP A 441 19.80 -13.09 16.83
CA ASP A 441 20.18 -14.03 15.77
C ASP A 441 19.06 -14.05 14.73
N CYS A 442 19.05 -13.07 13.85
CA CYS A 442 18.06 -12.93 12.78
C CYS A 442 18.73 -12.63 11.43
N LEU A 443 18.01 -12.91 10.34
CA LEU A 443 18.50 -12.71 8.97
C LEU A 443 18.96 -11.26 8.75
N LEU A 444 18.20 -10.29 9.26
CA LEU A 444 18.56 -8.87 9.17
C LEU A 444 19.95 -8.57 9.76
N ASN A 445 20.23 -9.06 10.96
CA ASN A 445 21.52 -8.82 11.61
C ASN A 445 22.66 -9.53 10.86
N ILE A 446 22.42 -10.76 10.39
CA ILE A 446 23.40 -11.51 9.57
C ILE A 446 23.76 -10.71 8.31
N LEU A 447 22.78 -10.15 7.59
CA LEU A 447 23.03 -9.35 6.39
C LEU A 447 23.86 -8.08 6.70
N ILE A 448 23.53 -7.38 7.79
CA ILE A 448 24.25 -6.17 8.20
C ILE A 448 25.68 -6.48 8.66
N GLU A 449 25.88 -7.56 9.43
CA GLU A 449 27.20 -8.01 9.88
C GLU A 449 28.06 -8.45 8.70
N ASN A 450 27.50 -9.24 7.77
CA ASN A 450 28.20 -9.68 6.56
C ASN A 450 28.70 -8.49 5.71
N ALA A 451 27.96 -7.38 5.67
CA ALA A 451 28.37 -6.18 4.94
C ALA A 451 29.55 -5.44 5.60
N GLN A 452 29.78 -5.62 6.91
CA GLN A 452 30.96 -5.04 7.57
C GLN A 452 32.27 -5.63 7.03
N ASP A 453 32.26 -6.93 6.73
CA ASP A 453 33.45 -7.66 6.28
C ASP A 453 33.55 -7.75 4.74
N ASN A 454 32.46 -7.48 4.02
CA ASN A 454 32.38 -7.63 2.56
C ASN A 454 32.04 -6.31 1.86
N PRO A 455 33.04 -5.58 1.31
CA PRO A 455 32.80 -4.27 0.68
C PRO A 455 31.96 -4.36 -0.59
N ASN A 456 31.90 -5.52 -1.25
CA ASN A 456 31.17 -5.73 -2.50
C ASN A 456 29.64 -5.66 -2.36
N ILE A 457 29.11 -5.93 -1.16
CA ILE A 457 27.67 -5.89 -0.88
C ILE A 457 27.27 -4.67 -0.05
N LEU A 458 28.25 -3.92 0.46
CA LEU A 458 28.05 -2.85 1.43
C LEU A 458 27.08 -1.77 0.93
N LEU A 459 27.23 -1.30 -0.31
CA LEU A 459 26.35 -0.27 -0.87
C LEU A 459 24.90 -0.77 -0.93
N GLN A 460 24.70 -1.99 -1.42
CA GLN A 460 23.38 -2.59 -1.57
C GLN A 460 22.77 -2.91 -0.21
N THR A 461 23.56 -3.28 0.80
CA THR A 461 23.08 -3.43 2.18
C THR A 461 22.66 -2.09 2.78
N LEU A 462 23.40 -1.00 2.52
CA LEU A 462 23.00 0.34 2.96
C LEU A 462 21.69 0.76 2.28
N GLN A 463 21.55 0.58 0.97
CA GLN A 463 20.32 0.87 0.23
C GLN A 463 19.13 0.02 0.70
N PHE A 464 19.37 -1.23 1.06
CA PHE A 464 18.37 -2.12 1.68
C PHE A 464 17.91 -1.61 3.04
N VAL A 465 18.85 -1.22 3.91
CA VAL A 465 18.52 -0.60 5.21
C VAL A 465 17.76 0.71 5.00
N GLU A 466 18.15 1.51 4.01
CA GLU A 466 17.45 2.73 3.67
C GLU A 466 16.00 2.45 3.23
N ALA A 467 15.76 1.42 2.42
CA ALA A 467 14.42 0.99 2.01
C ALA A 467 13.56 0.55 3.21
N LEU A 468 14.15 -0.17 4.18
CA LEU A 468 13.47 -0.53 5.43
C LEU A 468 13.07 0.71 6.25
N LEU A 469 13.87 1.78 6.22
CA LEU A 469 13.54 3.03 6.89
C LEU A 469 12.46 3.84 6.15
N ASP A 470 12.36 3.71 4.83
CA ASP A 470 11.29 4.36 4.07
C ASP A 470 9.90 3.80 4.41
N ASN A 471 9.82 2.50 4.75
CA ASN A 471 8.62 1.83 5.24
C ASN A 471 8.87 1.24 6.66
N PRO A 472 8.90 2.08 7.70
CA PRO A 472 9.35 1.67 9.03
C PRO A 472 8.40 0.64 9.64
N ASN A 473 8.97 -0.41 10.24
CA ASN A 473 8.27 -1.40 11.05
C ASN A 473 8.88 -1.46 12.46
N GLU A 474 8.04 -1.46 13.51
CA GLU A 474 8.49 -1.40 14.91
C GLU A 474 9.38 -2.59 15.30
N ARG A 475 9.07 -3.81 14.81
CA ARG A 475 9.88 -5.02 15.09
C ARG A 475 11.24 -4.96 14.42
N ILE A 476 11.29 -4.50 13.17
CA ILE A 476 12.54 -4.30 12.43
C ILE A 476 13.43 -3.29 13.15
N LEU A 477 12.90 -2.11 13.50
CA LEU A 477 13.66 -1.09 14.23
C LEU A 477 14.12 -1.60 15.61
N HIS A 478 13.27 -2.37 16.30
CA HIS A 478 13.63 -2.92 17.60
C HIS A 478 14.81 -3.89 17.52
N SER A 479 14.77 -4.85 16.58
CA SER A 479 15.85 -5.83 16.39
C SER A 479 17.14 -5.18 15.87
N MET A 480 17.00 -4.23 14.94
CA MET A 480 18.13 -3.55 14.30
C MET A 480 18.85 -2.54 15.22
N LEU A 481 18.12 -1.92 16.16
CA LEU A 481 18.62 -0.78 16.95
C LEU A 481 18.27 -0.85 18.43
N PHE A 482 16.97 -0.94 18.75
CA PHE A 482 16.51 -0.60 20.10
C PHE A 482 16.90 -1.64 21.16
N ILE A 483 17.04 -2.91 20.79
CA ILE A 483 17.51 -3.97 21.70
C ILE A 483 18.89 -3.66 22.29
N TYR A 484 19.75 -2.95 21.55
CA TYR A 484 21.10 -2.58 21.96
C TYR A 484 21.13 -1.26 22.75
N VAL A 485 20.29 -0.31 22.36
CA VAL A 485 20.37 1.08 22.83
C VAL A 485 19.47 1.36 24.05
N ASN A 486 18.33 0.66 24.20
CA ASN A 486 17.32 0.95 25.24
C ASN A 486 17.79 0.72 26.67
N ASN A 487 18.81 -0.11 26.87
CA ASN A 487 19.40 -0.32 28.20
C ASN A 487 20.26 0.86 28.66
N ARG A 488 20.48 1.87 27.79
CA ARG A 488 21.31 3.05 28.06
C ARG A 488 22.71 2.71 28.56
N GLY A 489 23.27 1.58 28.09
CA GLY A 489 24.56 1.05 28.54
C GLY A 489 25.77 1.92 28.17
N TYR A 490 25.59 2.86 27.23
CA TYR A 490 26.59 3.84 26.84
C TYR A 490 26.76 4.99 27.84
N TYR A 491 25.78 5.23 28.72
CA TYR A 491 25.75 6.40 29.59
C TYR A 491 26.55 6.19 30.88
N ASP A 492 27.46 7.11 31.17
CA ASP A 492 28.26 7.09 32.40
C ASP A 492 27.64 8.00 33.47
N SER A 493 26.85 7.39 34.37
CA SER A 493 26.23 8.11 35.49
C SER A 493 27.24 8.70 36.46
N LEU A 494 28.45 8.12 36.58
CA LEU A 494 29.46 8.60 37.52
C LEU A 494 30.06 9.91 37.01
N LYS A 495 30.44 9.96 35.72
CA LYS A 495 30.88 11.20 35.06
C LYS A 495 29.79 12.26 35.05
N ALA A 496 28.52 11.86 34.88
CA ALA A 496 27.41 12.80 34.93
C ALA A 496 27.31 13.52 36.29
N HIS A 497 27.39 12.79 37.39
CA HIS A 497 27.38 13.36 38.73
C HIS A 497 28.60 14.25 39.02
N GLU A 498 29.76 13.92 38.46
CA GLU A 498 30.93 14.81 38.52
C GLU A 498 30.69 16.10 37.72
N ILE A 499 30.12 16.05 36.53
CA ILE A 499 29.83 17.24 35.71
C ILE A 499 28.76 18.12 36.37
N ASP A 500 27.67 17.53 36.87
CA ASP A 500 26.59 18.26 37.57
C ASP A 500 27.09 18.91 38.86
N SER A 501 27.95 18.23 39.62
CA SER A 501 28.54 18.79 40.85
C SER A 501 29.42 20.02 40.60
N TRP A 502 29.82 20.29 39.34
CA TRP A 502 30.63 21.45 38.94
C TRP A 502 29.82 22.49 38.14
N SER A 503 28.67 22.09 37.56
CA SER A 503 27.74 22.91 36.75
C SER A 503 26.79 23.80 37.58
N ASP A 504 26.82 23.62 38.90
CA ASP A 504 25.94 24.18 39.93
C ASP A 504 25.78 25.73 39.96
N GLU A 505 26.53 26.47 39.15
CA GLU A 505 26.50 27.93 39.06
C GLU A 505 25.78 28.46 37.82
N GLU A 506 25.78 27.74 36.69
CA GLU A 506 25.19 28.21 35.43
C GLU A 506 23.70 27.84 35.32
N GLU A 507 23.33 26.62 35.74
CA GLU A 507 21.93 26.18 35.83
C GLU A 507 21.11 27.01 36.85
N LYS A 508 21.76 27.45 37.94
CA LYS A 508 21.16 28.35 38.94
C LYS A 508 20.98 29.79 38.43
N ARG A 509 21.69 30.21 37.36
CA ARG A 509 21.50 31.53 36.73
C ARG A 509 20.34 31.52 35.73
N GLU A 510 20.15 30.43 34.99
CA GLU A 510 19.04 30.27 34.03
C GLU A 510 17.68 30.19 34.74
N LYS A 511 17.60 29.45 35.86
CA LYS A 511 16.40 29.40 36.74
C LYS A 511 15.99 30.77 37.30
N ARG A 512 16.92 31.75 37.39
CA ARG A 512 16.62 33.12 37.85
C ARG A 512 16.15 34.05 36.73
N ARG A 513 16.23 33.65 35.46
CA ARG A 513 15.82 34.47 34.30
C ARG A 513 14.35 34.33 33.91
N GLY A 514 13.57 33.53 34.63
CA GLY A 514 12.12 33.50 34.50
C GLY A 514 11.66 33.03 33.13
N SER A 515 11.88 31.76 32.81
CA SER A 515 11.08 31.10 31.77
C SER A 515 9.83 30.54 32.43
N VAL A 516 8.67 30.91 31.90
CA VAL A 516 7.39 30.24 32.17
C VAL A 516 7.62 28.74 32.00
N GLU A 517 7.24 27.93 33.00
CA GLU A 517 7.25 26.46 32.89
C GLU A 517 6.22 26.07 31.82
N SER A 518 6.63 26.12 30.55
CA SER A 518 5.98 25.33 29.50
C SER A 518 6.15 23.87 29.87
N SER A 519 5.08 23.08 29.73
CA SER A 519 5.09 21.64 30.04
C SER A 519 5.99 20.88 29.06
N ILE A 520 7.31 20.89 29.29
CA ILE A 520 8.30 20.17 28.47
C ILE A 520 7.91 18.69 28.43
N LYS A 521 7.68 18.15 27.22
CA LYS A 521 7.26 16.77 27.02
C LYS A 521 8.40 15.77 27.25
N SER A 522 9.64 16.15 26.91
CA SER A 522 10.85 15.31 27.06
C SER A 522 12.07 16.18 27.33
N LYS A 523 12.81 15.91 28.42
CA LYS A 523 14.06 16.63 28.74
C LYS A 523 15.23 16.15 27.89
N THR A 524 15.20 14.89 27.46
CA THR A 524 16.20 14.30 26.56
C THR A 524 16.19 15.03 25.21
N MET A 525 15.00 15.29 24.65
CA MET A 525 14.87 15.96 23.36
C MET A 525 14.83 17.49 23.46
N ALA A 526 14.55 18.04 24.64
CA ALA A 526 14.60 19.48 24.92
C ALA A 526 15.70 19.82 25.94
N PRO A 527 17.00 19.74 25.57
CA PRO A 527 18.09 20.10 26.45
C PRO A 527 18.05 21.60 26.81
N ASN A 528 18.57 21.96 27.99
CA ASN A 528 18.57 23.33 28.50
C ASN A 528 19.24 24.36 27.56
N ASN A 529 20.18 23.94 26.71
CA ASN A 529 20.88 24.82 25.78
C ASN A 529 21.00 24.19 24.38
N ILE A 530 19.90 24.25 23.62
CA ILE A 530 19.85 23.78 22.24
C ILE A 530 20.85 24.52 21.32
N LEU A 531 21.11 25.81 21.56
CA LEU A 531 22.07 26.59 20.78
C LEU A 531 23.49 26.03 20.90
N LYS A 532 23.87 25.47 22.05
CA LYS A 532 25.17 24.81 22.23
C LYS A 532 25.29 23.56 21.37
N VAL A 533 24.26 22.73 21.33
CA VAL A 533 24.19 21.54 20.46
C VAL A 533 24.32 21.94 18.99
N ILE A 534 23.55 22.94 18.55
CA ILE A 534 23.59 23.46 17.17
C ILE A 534 24.98 23.99 16.82
N ASN A 535 25.56 24.82 17.69
CA ASN A 535 26.88 25.38 17.48
C ASN A 535 27.98 24.31 17.44
N ASN A 536 27.85 23.24 18.23
CA ASN A 536 28.82 22.14 18.21
C ASN A 536 28.86 21.43 16.85
N PHE A 537 27.73 21.32 16.15
CA PHE A 537 27.70 20.81 14.76
C PHE A 537 28.17 21.86 13.75
N LEU A 538 27.59 23.07 13.77
CA LEU A 538 27.88 24.11 12.77
C LEU A 538 29.32 24.66 12.83
N LEU A 539 29.97 24.57 13.99
CA LEU A 539 31.34 25.05 14.21
C LEU A 539 32.34 23.90 14.35
N LEU A 540 31.96 22.67 13.98
CA LEU A 540 32.85 21.51 14.04
C LEU A 540 34.10 21.69 13.18
N LEU A 541 33.92 22.28 11.98
CA LEU A 541 34.99 22.56 11.03
C LEU A 541 35.39 24.05 11.12
N PRO A 542 36.70 24.37 11.14
CA PRO A 542 37.16 25.75 11.17
C PRO A 542 36.94 26.42 9.81
N ARG A 543 36.74 27.74 9.83
CA ARG A 543 36.35 28.54 8.64
C ARG A 543 37.27 28.38 7.43
N GLN A 544 38.54 28.05 7.62
CA GLN A 544 39.51 27.84 6.53
C GLN A 544 39.23 26.59 5.69
N LEU A 545 38.47 25.62 6.24
CA LEU A 545 38.07 24.40 5.55
C LEU A 545 36.61 24.42 5.08
N MET A 546 35.87 25.49 5.37
CA MET A 546 34.49 25.62 4.93
C MET A 546 34.46 26.02 3.46
N ALA A 547 33.60 25.40 2.66
CA ALA A 547 33.32 25.91 1.33
C ALA A 547 32.62 27.28 1.47
N GLU A 548 33.14 28.34 0.83
CA GLU A 548 32.37 29.57 0.68
C GLU A 548 31.04 29.21 0.02
N SER A 549 29.91 29.59 0.62
CA SER A 549 28.57 29.09 0.26
C SER A 549 28.27 29.21 -1.23
N VAL A 550 28.50 28.13 -1.99
CA VAL A 550 28.01 27.93 -3.35
C VAL A 550 26.75 27.08 -3.26
N GLY A 551 25.74 27.46 -2.48
CA GLY A 551 24.52 26.65 -2.33
C GLY A 551 23.74 26.88 -1.04
N THR A 552 22.47 26.45 -1.11
CA THR A 552 21.36 26.42 -0.12
C THR A 552 21.50 27.24 1.17
N CYS A 553 20.53 28.11 1.41
CA CYS A 553 20.46 28.86 2.67
C CYS A 553 20.19 27.87 3.82
N TYR A 554 20.78 28.10 5.01
CA TYR A 554 20.51 27.27 6.19
C TYR A 554 19.00 27.18 6.53
N GLU A 555 18.21 28.17 6.11
CA GLU A 555 16.76 28.16 6.23
C GLU A 555 16.09 26.99 5.47
N GLU A 556 16.64 26.57 4.33
CA GLU A 556 16.11 25.44 3.55
C GLU A 556 16.28 24.12 4.32
N TYR A 557 17.45 23.91 4.95
CA TYR A 557 17.67 22.77 5.85
C TYR A 557 16.65 22.71 7.00
N MET A 558 16.29 23.86 7.55
CA MET A 558 15.27 23.92 8.62
C MET A 558 13.87 23.56 8.10
N GLN A 559 13.50 24.02 6.92
CA GLN A 559 12.21 23.70 6.29
C GLN A 559 12.12 22.22 5.94
N ASP A 560 13.18 21.64 5.37
CA ASP A 560 13.25 20.23 5.03
C ASP A 560 13.24 19.34 6.27
N ALA A 561 14.03 19.68 7.30
CA ALA A 561 13.99 18.98 8.58
C ALA A 561 12.58 19.02 9.21
N SER A 562 11.89 20.16 9.15
CA SER A 562 10.51 20.29 9.65
C SER A 562 9.54 19.40 8.88
N ARG A 563 9.62 19.39 7.54
CA ARG A 563 8.78 18.57 6.66
C ARG A 563 9.03 17.08 6.92
N HIS A 564 10.29 16.66 6.94
CA HIS A 564 10.65 15.25 7.15
C HIS A 564 10.28 14.79 8.56
N TYR A 565 10.51 15.60 9.60
CA TYR A 565 10.14 15.22 10.96
C TYR A 565 8.62 15.03 11.11
N LYS A 566 7.80 15.93 10.54
CA LYS A 566 6.34 15.77 10.52
C LYS A 566 5.90 14.49 9.79
N LEU A 567 6.53 14.18 8.65
CA LEU A 567 6.26 12.96 7.91
C LEU A 567 6.56 11.71 8.76
N TRP A 568 7.69 11.71 9.48
CA TRP A 568 8.08 10.60 10.36
C TRP A 568 7.16 10.42 11.57
N ILE A 569 6.73 11.51 12.20
CA ILE A 569 5.72 11.48 13.28
C ILE A 569 4.42 10.84 12.78
N ASN A 570 3.97 11.19 11.57
CA ASN A 570 2.76 10.61 11.00
C ASN A 570 2.93 9.12 10.66
N LYS A 571 4.04 8.76 9.97
CA LYS A 571 4.35 7.37 9.60
C LYS A 571 4.48 6.45 10.81
N THR A 572 5.03 6.94 11.91
CA THR A 572 5.30 6.17 13.13
C THR A 572 4.31 6.46 14.26
N SER A 573 3.14 7.02 13.93
CA SER A 573 2.10 7.40 14.91
C SER A 573 1.57 6.21 15.73
N LYS A 574 1.62 5.00 15.17
CA LYS A 574 1.21 3.75 15.84
C LYS A 574 2.27 3.17 16.79
N PHE A 575 3.51 3.70 16.76
CA PHE A 575 4.63 3.11 17.50
C PHE A 575 4.66 3.61 18.94
N HIS A 576 5.15 2.78 19.85
CA HIS A 576 5.19 3.09 21.27
C HIS A 576 6.54 3.69 21.67
N TRP A 577 6.72 4.98 21.38
CA TRP A 577 7.97 5.68 21.69
C TRP A 577 8.15 5.92 23.21
N PRO A 578 9.34 5.63 23.78
CA PRO A 578 9.67 6.06 25.13
C PRO A 578 9.68 7.59 25.23
N ILE A 579 9.23 8.14 26.36
CA ILE A 579 9.16 9.59 26.57
C ILE A 579 10.55 10.17 26.91
N GLU A 580 11.35 9.45 27.68
CA GLU A 580 12.62 9.92 28.22
C GLU A 580 13.66 8.79 28.21
N ALA A 581 14.93 9.14 27.98
CA ALA A 581 16.04 8.20 28.15
C ALA A 581 16.33 8.04 29.65
N SER A 582 16.03 6.87 30.21
CA SER A 582 16.25 6.59 31.62
C SER A 582 17.04 5.29 31.80
N SER A 583 18.01 5.30 32.70
CA SER A 583 18.70 4.05 33.05
C SER A 583 17.72 3.16 33.80
N PRO A 584 17.54 1.88 33.41
CA PRO A 584 16.66 0.98 34.14
C PRO A 584 17.07 0.96 35.61
N ILE A 585 16.10 1.12 36.52
CA ILE A 585 16.33 1.01 37.97
C ILE A 585 17.00 -0.33 38.18
N LYS A 586 18.29 -0.33 38.58
CA LYS A 586 19.03 -1.53 38.91
C LYS A 586 18.15 -2.35 39.85
N ARG A 587 17.58 -3.48 39.39
CA ARG A 587 16.97 -4.45 40.29
C ARG A 587 18.06 -4.78 41.28
N VAL A 588 17.88 -4.34 42.53
CA VAL A 588 18.82 -4.52 43.62
C VAL A 588 19.17 -5.99 43.69
N ARG A 589 20.29 -6.40 43.09
CA ARG A 589 20.91 -7.67 43.38
C ARG A 589 21.50 -7.48 44.78
N ASN A 590 20.71 -7.85 45.78
CA ASN A 590 21.19 -8.14 47.13
C ASN A 590 22.22 -9.27 47.03
N LYS A 591 23.47 -8.92 46.73
CA LYS A 591 24.63 -9.71 47.10
C LYS A 591 25.61 -8.74 47.74
N SER A 592 25.66 -8.84 49.07
CA SER A 592 26.59 -8.17 49.95
C SER A 592 28.03 -8.30 49.42
N PRO A 593 28.89 -7.29 49.62
CA PRO A 593 30.30 -7.40 49.28
C PRO A 593 30.95 -8.33 50.31
N THR A 594 31.20 -9.58 49.91
CA THR A 594 32.08 -10.46 50.68
C THR A 594 33.43 -10.45 49.96
N THR A 595 34.40 -9.88 50.66
CA THR A 595 35.84 -9.93 50.41
C THR A 595 36.30 -11.21 49.71
N ALA A 596 36.87 -11.09 48.51
CA ALA A 596 37.79 -12.08 47.95
C ALA A 596 38.67 -11.41 46.88
N GLU A 597 39.88 -11.08 47.31
CA GLU A 597 41.16 -11.26 46.61
C GLU A 597 41.38 -10.59 45.24
N CYS A 598 42.32 -9.64 45.25
CA CYS A 598 43.04 -9.17 44.09
C CYS A 598 43.64 -10.36 43.32
N ASN A 599 43.19 -10.56 42.08
CA ASN A 599 43.98 -11.19 41.04
C ASN A 599 44.28 -10.15 39.96
N ASP A 600 45.52 -9.69 40.03
CA ASP A 600 46.25 -8.92 39.03
C ASP A 600 46.49 -9.80 37.80
N SER A 601 45.55 -9.77 36.85
CA SER A 601 45.70 -10.05 35.40
C SER A 601 44.33 -10.44 34.84
N GLY A 602 43.60 -9.48 34.28
CA GLY A 602 42.29 -9.74 33.69
C GLY A 602 41.67 -8.48 33.12
N ILE A 603 41.81 -8.30 31.81
CA ILE A 603 41.00 -7.37 31.02
C ILE A 603 39.54 -7.69 31.36
N SER A 604 38.84 -6.76 32.01
CA SER A 604 37.41 -6.92 32.29
C SER A 604 36.64 -6.79 30.98
N GLU A 605 36.46 -7.90 30.26
CA GLU A 605 35.59 -8.03 29.09
C GLU A 605 34.08 -7.88 29.42
N GLU A 606 33.70 -7.69 30.70
CA GLU A 606 32.28 -7.68 31.12
C GLU A 606 31.54 -6.33 30.99
N TYR A 607 32.15 -5.24 30.49
CA TYR A 607 31.49 -3.91 30.47
C TYR A 607 31.74 -2.99 29.26
N SER A 608 32.05 -3.51 28.07
CA SER A 608 32.03 -2.66 26.86
C SER A 608 30.60 -2.57 26.31
N PHE A 609 30.09 -1.34 26.16
CA PHE A 609 28.83 -1.10 25.46
C PHE A 609 28.94 -1.56 24.00
N TYR A 610 27.90 -2.25 23.51
CA TYR A 610 27.76 -2.63 22.10
C TYR A 610 26.57 -1.88 21.50
N GLU A 611 26.84 -1.05 20.50
CA GLU A 611 25.85 -0.23 19.80
C GLU A 611 24.96 -1.02 18.83
N GLY A 612 25.29 -2.28 18.55
CA GLY A 612 24.59 -3.14 17.60
C GLY A 612 25.22 -3.12 16.19
N PRO A 613 24.84 -4.07 15.31
CA PRO A 613 25.45 -4.23 13.99
C PRO A 613 25.33 -2.98 13.11
N LEU A 614 24.15 -2.36 13.07
CA LEU A 614 23.91 -1.23 12.18
C LEU A 614 24.68 0.02 12.60
N LEU A 615 24.57 0.43 13.87
CA LEU A 615 25.27 1.62 14.36
C LEU A 615 26.78 1.46 14.28
N ARG A 616 27.30 0.25 14.57
CA ARG A 616 28.72 -0.06 14.40
C ARG A 616 29.15 0.07 12.94
N LEU A 617 28.38 -0.49 12.00
CA LEU A 617 28.65 -0.37 10.56
C LEU A 617 28.67 1.11 10.14
N LEU A 618 27.61 1.87 10.44
CA LEU A 618 27.51 3.29 10.08
C LEU A 618 28.62 4.12 10.70
N PHE A 619 28.93 3.94 11.99
CA PHE A 619 30.02 4.68 12.64
C PHE A 619 31.38 4.36 12.04
N ASN A 620 31.63 3.10 11.65
CA ASN A 620 32.85 2.74 10.94
C ASN A 620 32.91 3.41 9.55
N GLN A 621 31.80 3.43 8.81
CA GLN A 621 31.73 4.15 7.52
C GLN A 621 32.02 5.65 7.70
N ILE A 622 31.44 6.32 8.71
CA ILE A 622 31.76 7.73 8.97
C ILE A 622 33.23 7.93 9.38
N ARG A 623 33.83 7.02 10.16
CA ARG A 623 35.26 7.13 10.54
C ARG A 623 36.22 7.06 9.35
N ASN A 624 35.79 6.38 8.28
CA ASN A 624 36.56 6.09 7.08
C ASN A 624 36.06 6.87 5.85
N MET A 625 35.21 7.89 6.05
CA MET A 625 34.59 8.68 4.98
C MET A 625 35.60 9.22 3.95
N GLY A 626 36.81 9.57 4.40
CA GLY A 626 37.89 10.08 3.55
C GLY A 626 38.59 9.04 2.67
N GLU A 627 38.34 7.75 2.89
CA GLU A 627 39.01 6.63 2.23
C GLU A 627 38.02 5.81 1.36
N GLN A 628 36.76 6.21 1.28
CA GLN A 628 35.70 5.45 0.60
C GLN A 628 34.99 6.27 -0.49
N PRO A 629 34.31 5.61 -1.46
CA PRO A 629 33.62 6.29 -2.55
C PRO A 629 32.54 7.26 -2.05
N TYR A 630 32.32 8.33 -2.81
CA TYR A 630 31.32 9.35 -2.52
C TYR A 630 29.90 8.78 -2.27
N GLU A 631 29.49 7.79 -3.05
CA GLU A 631 28.17 7.15 -2.93
C GLU A 631 27.98 6.42 -1.59
N MET A 632 29.03 5.78 -1.07
CA MET A 632 29.00 5.12 0.24
C MET A 632 28.82 6.16 1.36
N ASN A 633 29.46 7.32 1.20
CA ASN A 633 29.32 8.44 2.12
C ASN A 633 27.88 8.94 2.13
N LEU A 634 27.29 9.14 0.95
CA LEU A 634 25.89 9.58 0.80
C LEU A 634 24.90 8.58 1.42
N ALA A 635 25.03 7.29 1.11
CA ALA A 635 24.14 6.26 1.65
C ALA A 635 24.22 6.20 3.19
N SER A 636 25.44 6.31 3.76
CA SER A 636 25.64 6.30 5.21
C SER A 636 25.00 7.50 5.90
N ILE A 637 25.18 8.71 5.37
CA ILE A 637 24.59 9.92 5.95
C ILE A 637 23.07 9.95 5.77
N ALA A 638 22.53 9.46 4.66
CA ALA A 638 21.09 9.39 4.42
C ALA A 638 20.39 8.52 5.48
N ILE A 639 20.96 7.35 5.80
CA ILE A 639 20.46 6.48 6.86
C ILE A 639 20.55 7.18 8.22
N LEU A 640 21.70 7.78 8.56
CA LEU A 640 21.86 8.46 9.86
C LEU A 640 20.92 9.65 10.02
N SER A 641 20.67 10.43 8.96
CA SER A 641 19.70 11.53 8.97
C SER A 641 18.28 11.02 9.18
N LYS A 642 17.87 9.93 8.50
CA LYS A 642 16.57 9.26 8.73
C LYS A 642 16.44 8.74 10.18
N LEU A 643 17.49 8.13 10.72
CA LEU A 643 17.51 7.66 12.12
C LEU A 643 17.44 8.82 13.13
N ALA A 644 18.11 9.95 12.85
CA ALA A 644 18.08 11.12 13.71
C ALA A 644 16.69 11.77 13.81
N LEU A 645 15.87 11.63 12.75
CA LEU A 645 14.47 12.08 12.70
C LEU A 645 13.51 11.24 13.56
N LEU A 646 13.88 10.02 13.96
CA LEU A 646 13.02 9.19 14.82
C LEU A 646 12.76 9.87 16.18
N PRO A 647 11.51 9.91 16.68
CA PRO A 647 11.18 10.46 17.99
C PRO A 647 11.53 9.48 19.14
N HIS A 648 12.74 8.93 19.13
CA HIS A 648 13.22 7.96 20.12
C HIS A 648 14.32 8.57 21.00
N PRO A 649 14.14 8.69 22.33
CA PRO A 649 15.03 9.48 23.19
C PRO A 649 16.44 8.87 23.32
N TYR A 650 16.57 7.55 23.47
CA TYR A 650 17.90 6.92 23.56
C TYR A 650 18.68 7.02 22.24
N LEU A 651 17.99 7.08 21.10
CA LEU A 651 18.63 7.24 19.80
C LEU A 651 19.02 8.71 19.59
N HIS A 652 18.19 9.65 20.08
CA HIS A 652 18.53 11.06 20.15
C HIS A 652 19.80 11.32 20.98
N GLU A 653 19.98 10.62 22.10
CA GLU A 653 21.22 10.68 22.89
C GLU A 653 22.46 10.25 22.09
N ILE A 654 22.38 9.14 21.36
CA ILE A 654 23.52 8.61 20.58
C ILE A 654 23.83 9.46 19.34
N LEU A 655 22.80 9.99 18.66
CA LEU A 655 22.98 10.66 17.36
C LEU A 655 23.10 12.19 17.45
N LEU A 656 22.38 12.84 18.36
CA LEU A 656 22.24 14.31 18.37
C LEU A 656 22.79 14.98 19.63
N SER A 657 22.95 14.25 20.74
CA SER A 657 23.48 14.84 21.97
C SER A 657 25.01 14.93 21.95
N THR A 658 25.52 16.16 21.98
CA THR A 658 26.97 16.43 21.82
C THR A 658 27.77 16.35 23.14
N GLU A 659 27.09 16.39 24.29
CA GLU A 659 27.73 16.51 25.62
C GLU A 659 27.33 15.40 26.59
N ILE A 660 26.86 14.28 26.06
CA ILE A 660 26.45 13.16 26.89
C ILE A 660 27.68 12.48 27.53
N PRO A 661 27.68 12.24 28.86
CA PRO A 661 28.75 11.50 29.51
C PRO A 661 28.69 10.03 29.09
N ILE A 662 29.76 9.56 28.44
CA ILE A 662 29.84 8.20 27.90
C ILE A 662 30.84 7.32 28.67
N VAL A 663 30.52 6.02 28.74
CA VAL A 663 31.42 5.00 29.28
C VAL A 663 32.64 4.80 28.38
N CYS A 664 33.73 4.25 28.93
CA CYS A 664 34.92 3.98 28.13
C CYS A 664 34.62 2.96 27.01
N GLY A 665 35.05 3.25 25.78
CA GLY A 665 34.82 2.40 24.62
C GLY A 665 33.51 2.66 23.86
N ALA A 666 32.52 3.34 24.47
CA ALA A 666 31.31 3.74 23.75
C ALA A 666 31.60 4.90 22.77
N SER A 667 30.87 4.93 21.66
CA SER A 667 30.92 6.02 20.67
C SER A 667 29.53 6.62 20.46
N THR A 668 29.46 7.94 20.34
CA THR A 668 28.30 8.66 19.80
C THR A 668 28.62 9.20 18.41
N LEU A 669 27.60 9.55 17.64
CA LEU A 669 27.81 10.16 16.33
C LEU A 669 28.70 11.40 16.43
N PHE A 670 28.48 12.25 17.44
CA PHE A 670 29.30 13.44 17.67
C PHE A 670 30.78 13.10 17.92
N THR A 671 31.08 12.07 18.73
CA THR A 671 32.48 11.65 18.95
C THR A 671 33.13 11.08 17.68
N VAL A 672 32.34 10.41 16.84
CA VAL A 672 32.80 9.83 15.57
C VAL A 672 33.14 10.94 14.57
N ILE A 673 32.23 11.91 14.35
CA ILE A 673 32.47 13.03 13.45
C ILE A 673 33.60 13.95 13.95
N GLN A 674 33.77 14.09 15.28
CA GLN A 674 34.89 14.83 15.85
C GLN A 674 36.23 14.13 15.62
N SER A 675 36.24 12.79 15.63
CA SER A 675 37.42 12.02 15.26
C SER A 675 37.75 12.18 13.78
N LEU A 676 36.74 12.13 12.90
CA LEU A 676 36.91 12.36 11.47
C LEU A 676 37.41 13.78 11.19
N SER A 677 36.80 14.80 11.79
CA SER A 677 37.18 16.21 11.56
C SER A 677 38.64 16.46 11.94
N LYS A 678 39.13 15.88 13.03
CA LYS A 678 40.55 15.94 13.43
C LYS A 678 41.49 15.30 12.40
N LYS A 679 41.10 14.17 11.79
CA LYS A 679 41.87 13.54 10.70
C LYS A 679 41.92 14.45 9.47
N LEU A 680 40.76 14.91 9.01
CA LEU A 680 40.65 15.82 7.85
C LEU A 680 41.44 17.12 8.07
N LEU A 681 41.39 17.68 9.28
CA LEU A 681 42.16 18.86 9.67
C LEU A 681 43.68 18.65 9.63
N ALA A 682 44.16 17.43 9.87
CA ALA A 682 45.57 17.12 9.84
C ALA A 682 46.09 16.85 8.41
N GLU A 683 45.21 16.39 7.51
CA GLU A 683 45.57 15.94 6.17
C GLU A 683 45.32 16.98 5.08
N ILE A 684 44.14 17.63 5.06
CA ILE A 684 43.76 18.57 3.99
C ILE A 684 44.74 19.74 3.83
N PRO A 685 45.23 20.38 4.91
CA PRO A 685 46.21 21.47 4.78
C PRO A 685 47.57 21.06 4.21
N ARG A 686 47.85 19.75 4.05
CA ARG A 686 49.09 19.26 3.42
C ARG A 686 49.07 19.43 1.90
N TYR A 687 47.89 19.58 1.30
CA TYR A 687 47.74 19.76 -0.14
C TYR A 687 47.96 21.24 -0.52
N PRO A 688 48.74 21.54 -1.56
CA PRO A 688 48.89 22.90 -2.06
C PRO A 688 47.56 23.41 -2.59
N GLU A 689 47.25 24.69 -2.34
CA GLU A 689 46.01 25.33 -2.78
C GLU A 689 44.72 24.62 -2.33
N PHE A 690 44.74 23.95 -1.17
CA PHE A 690 43.60 23.18 -0.66
C PHE A 690 42.29 23.99 -0.64
N SER A 691 42.30 25.30 -0.36
CA SER A 691 41.12 26.16 -0.39
C SER A 691 40.47 26.27 -1.78
N ASN A 692 41.26 26.26 -2.86
CA ASN A 692 40.74 26.23 -4.22
C ASN A 692 40.12 24.86 -4.50
N LYS A 693 40.83 23.80 -4.11
CA LYS A 693 40.35 22.42 -4.30
C LYS A 693 39.04 22.13 -3.56
N ILE A 694 38.86 22.64 -2.33
CA ILE A 694 37.59 22.56 -1.60
C ILE A 694 36.44 23.17 -2.41
N ARG A 695 36.65 24.39 -2.92
CA ARG A 695 35.64 25.13 -3.70
C ARG A 695 35.31 24.46 -5.03
N ASP A 696 36.32 23.93 -5.71
CA ASP A 696 36.16 23.21 -6.97
C ASP A 696 35.43 21.88 -6.76
N THR A 697 35.77 21.14 -5.69
CA THR A 697 35.06 19.92 -5.29
C THR A 697 33.61 20.21 -4.93
N ALA A 698 33.33 21.22 -4.11
CA ALA A 698 31.95 21.61 -3.75
C ALA A 698 31.12 21.93 -5.01
N LYS A 699 31.68 22.72 -5.93
CA LYS A 699 31.03 23.06 -7.19
C LYS A 699 30.81 21.83 -8.07
N ARG A 700 31.78 20.92 -8.14
CA ARG A 700 31.66 19.67 -8.90
C ARG A 700 30.54 18.80 -8.34
N LEU A 701 30.50 18.55 -7.04
CA LEU A 701 29.47 17.72 -6.42
C LEU A 701 28.05 18.25 -6.63
N LEU A 702 27.88 19.58 -6.71
CA LEU A 702 26.58 20.20 -6.99
C LEU A 702 26.16 20.13 -8.46
N THR A 703 27.12 20.10 -9.39
CA THR A 703 26.85 20.22 -10.84
C THR A 703 26.96 18.91 -11.60
N ASN A 704 27.84 18.01 -11.18
CA ASN A 704 28.06 16.70 -11.74
C ASN A 704 28.68 15.77 -10.69
N PRO A 705 27.88 15.25 -9.74
CA PRO A 705 28.37 14.33 -8.72
C PRO A 705 28.87 13.04 -9.38
N PRO A 706 29.94 12.41 -8.85
CA PRO A 706 30.40 11.12 -9.31
C PRO A 706 29.42 10.03 -8.84
N LEU A 707 28.31 9.89 -9.56
CA LEU A 707 27.34 8.80 -9.39
C LEU A 707 27.52 7.77 -10.51
N LEU A 708 27.31 6.48 -10.22
CA LEU A 708 27.49 5.33 -11.10
C LEU A 708 27.01 5.56 -12.56
N LYS A 709 28.01 5.76 -13.43
CA LYS A 709 28.17 5.49 -14.89
C LYS A 709 27.34 6.24 -15.95
N GLU A 710 28.07 6.79 -16.92
CA GLU A 710 27.90 6.37 -18.31
C GLU A 710 29.26 5.92 -18.87
N ASP A 711 29.30 4.75 -19.52
CA ASP A 711 30.32 4.36 -20.49
C ASP A 711 30.20 5.28 -21.74
N SER A 712 30.32 6.59 -21.53
CA SER A 712 30.44 7.57 -22.60
C SER A 712 31.82 7.39 -23.21
N GLU A 713 31.88 6.61 -24.29
CA GLU A 713 33.03 6.46 -25.20
C GLU A 713 33.54 7.86 -25.61
N GLY A 714 34.47 8.44 -24.83
CA GLY A 714 35.07 9.73 -25.16
C GLY A 714 35.54 10.60 -24.01
N GLN A 715 35.16 10.32 -22.76
CA GLN A 715 35.75 11.00 -21.59
C GLN A 715 36.45 9.97 -20.71
N ASN A 716 37.74 10.18 -20.46
CA ASN A 716 38.53 9.31 -19.60
C ASN A 716 37.76 9.03 -18.30
N PRO A 717 37.56 7.77 -17.89
CA PRO A 717 36.99 7.48 -16.59
C PRO A 717 37.85 8.20 -15.56
N HIS A 718 37.25 9.16 -14.85
CA HIS A 718 37.93 9.90 -13.79
C HIS A 718 38.16 8.88 -12.66
N VAL A 719 39.30 8.20 -12.67
CA VAL A 719 39.77 7.44 -11.52
C VAL A 719 39.92 8.48 -10.41
N ALA A 720 39.05 8.44 -9.41
CA ALA A 720 39.13 9.34 -8.28
C ALA A 720 40.50 9.10 -7.61
N ASP A 721 41.36 10.11 -7.61
CA ASP A 721 42.61 10.07 -6.84
C ASP A 721 42.23 10.01 -5.34
N GLU A 722 43.02 9.35 -4.50
CA GLU A 722 42.82 9.33 -3.02
C GLU A 722 42.65 10.74 -2.45
N SER A 723 43.30 11.71 -3.08
CA SER A 723 43.15 13.12 -2.70
C SER A 723 41.72 13.64 -2.88
N ASP A 724 40.96 13.18 -3.88
CA ASP A 724 39.61 13.66 -4.16
C ASP A 724 38.59 13.16 -3.12
N SER A 725 38.68 11.90 -2.69
CA SER A 725 37.82 11.33 -1.64
C SER A 725 37.92 12.09 -0.31
N LEU A 726 39.12 12.59 0.05
CA LEU A 726 39.31 13.42 1.24
C LEU A 726 38.56 14.76 1.17
N PHE A 727 38.58 15.43 0.01
CA PHE A 727 37.83 16.69 -0.17
C PHE A 727 36.33 16.44 -0.27
N GLU A 728 35.91 15.35 -0.91
CA GLU A 728 34.50 14.94 -0.97
C GLU A 728 33.96 14.67 0.44
N ALA A 729 34.69 13.92 1.26
CA ALA A 729 34.34 13.65 2.66
C ALA A 729 34.20 14.93 3.49
N LEU A 730 35.07 15.93 3.27
CA LEU A 730 34.96 17.23 3.95
C LEU A 730 33.66 17.94 3.60
N ILE A 731 33.29 17.99 2.32
CA ILE A 731 32.03 18.62 1.88
C ILE A 731 30.82 17.86 2.41
N VAL A 732 30.82 16.52 2.33
CA VAL A 732 29.74 15.69 2.87
C VAL A 732 29.58 15.91 4.37
N LEU A 733 30.69 15.95 5.12
CA LEU A 733 30.67 16.21 6.56
C LEU A 733 30.11 17.60 6.88
N GLU A 734 30.46 18.63 6.11
CA GLU A 734 29.95 19.98 6.27
C GLU A 734 28.42 20.04 6.11
N GLU A 735 27.90 19.49 5.02
CA GLU A 735 26.45 19.46 4.74
C GLU A 735 25.70 18.59 5.76
N PHE A 736 26.25 17.44 6.13
CA PHE A 736 25.67 16.56 7.14
C PHE A 736 25.57 17.25 8.51
N CYS A 737 26.58 18.04 8.91
CA CYS A 737 26.51 18.80 10.16
C CYS A 737 25.42 19.89 10.14
N LYS A 738 25.16 20.53 8.99
CA LYS A 738 24.06 21.48 8.82
C LYS A 738 22.70 20.77 8.97
N GLU A 739 22.56 19.60 8.36
CA GLU A 739 21.34 18.79 8.45
C GLU A 739 21.06 18.33 9.90
N LEU A 740 22.06 17.76 10.59
CA LEU A 740 21.92 17.33 11.99
C LEU A 740 21.56 18.49 12.93
N ALA A 741 22.16 19.67 12.72
CA ALA A 741 21.84 20.86 13.48
C ALA A 741 20.38 21.31 13.28
N ALA A 742 19.89 21.26 12.03
CA ALA A 742 18.51 21.57 11.71
C ALA A 742 17.55 20.54 12.34
N ILE A 743 17.84 19.24 12.24
CA ILE A 743 17.04 18.18 12.87
C ILE A 743 16.97 18.36 14.39
N ALA A 744 18.11 18.62 15.05
CA ALA A 744 18.16 18.84 16.49
C ALA A 744 17.28 20.03 16.91
N PHE A 745 17.33 21.14 16.17
CA PHE A 745 16.51 22.32 16.41
C PHE A 745 15.01 22.03 16.27
N ILE A 746 14.60 21.35 15.20
CA ILE A 746 13.19 21.02 14.96
C ILE A 746 12.65 20.08 16.05
N LYS A 747 13.41 19.07 16.45
CA LYS A 747 13.02 18.15 17.54
C LYS A 747 12.87 18.87 18.88
N TYR A 748 13.77 19.79 19.19
CA TYR A 748 13.69 20.63 20.38
C TYR A 748 12.37 21.41 20.41
N HIS A 749 12.03 22.12 19.33
CA HIS A 749 10.81 22.92 19.27
C HIS A 749 9.54 22.08 19.46
N HIS A 750 9.46 20.93 18.77
CA HIS A 750 8.32 20.02 18.90
C HIS A 750 8.21 19.36 20.29
N ALA A 751 9.32 19.22 21.03
CA ALA A 751 9.30 18.70 22.41
C ALA A 751 8.93 19.78 23.45
N THR A 752 9.04 21.06 23.08
CA THR A 752 8.69 22.21 23.93
C THR A 752 7.29 22.78 23.69
N GLU A 753 6.72 22.57 22.49
CA GLU A 753 5.29 22.76 22.16
C GLU A 753 4.45 21.63 22.75
#